data_AF-Q8Z0Z3-F1
#
_entry.id   AF-Q8Z0Z3-F1
#
_cell.length_a   1.000
_cell.length_b   1.000
_cell.length_c   1.000
_cell.angle_alpha   90.00
_cell.angle_beta   90.00
_cell.angle_gamma   90.00
#
_symmetry.space_group_name_H-M   'P 1'
#
loop_
_entity.id
_entity.type
_entity.pdbx_description
1 polymer ?
#
loop_
_entity_poly.entity_id
_entity_poly.type
_entity_poly.pdbx_seq_one_letter_code
_entity_poly.pdbx_strand_id
1 'polypeptide(L)'
;MTLDFYVRESNYIQLDDDLRNWIGSRFSSKFVRNPDSKEPDDNQVKRWPQIRHGNVTQRLVKLLILGAKFNTVNTVTIDIVNAWLKEAWLQLTGSLAVLKPDGNRFYLPKEHLTFSLVQKARICPVTNKLLATTFKGLTPYLPMHIQFERLTSAQYDAFLAQEVTLPAIWEHDRSQDDYVDGLTKVRDWVSQDPQVLPLRSQNLWTDINDRVVEGGFYYRTAEHSAQQSSERLQSYERMFKNGQLNVLNCSTTMEMGVDIGGISAVVMNNVPPHPANYLQRAGRAGRSKESRAISYTLCKGNPHDQQVFANPLWPFETVIPAPMVAMNSERLVQRHVNSLLLSEYLCHVVGETEKERTSLNSQWFFGEELDQSVCNRFKAWLERPTLSIDNALERLVKGTALHGVTAEKLRDKTQEAIAVLQTRWLGIFRDLVKQESESQPNTPYRRRLELEKKRHCGEYLLRDLAARTFLPGYGFPTDVVTFDNFTMEDYIREKTHKSRDKNDREDNVSRYKGLPSRNLSVAIREYAPGAEIILDGRVFRSAGVSLHWHNLNADTNEAQRLDSAWRCHKCGTLGYEEGIGGSGDLFCTNSACGERITLDNRRQVLQPAGFVTDAHTPVTNNIETMKFIPVVPAWVFVKAERVPLPNPLMGFMASGADGHVFQQSMGEGGHGYALCLSCGRAESMLNATDTPKSMEAHYPPRPGKSDRDSQNQRIICPGSTALNKNVTLGALARTDVFELILRRPQNGEYIPDNSDEGRIVAMTLAVALRRALASVLGVSATELGYAVRPVRLDNEQSVLAVQLYDIISGGAGFASSAPLHIEAVLKGMVKQLGCRHCDTACSECLLDSQTRHDHDQLDRKAAQAWLGEDFSHYIGLPEAEKFSLADAQYCPGSIEDAIRRAINDGARKLTLWMNGPLNEWDLYARQFRTAIQNYRLKDEVEVTLVVPGHIEDPELLQEIAQFAAIGMQLCQSELNTDTPVVAQVAFNDRLMMLISRSPEATIPGPNWHLNSQMVIRSHAFEPITLSKAELLSDAAGSRGLVNDIEIHKQLNGPVSQFGQRFWGVLTGAQEDIQTLLKENQVTRIHYSDRYLQNPVALALLGGLLKPLKSILAQDAQVTIDTLFKSKERPGNKPFHDWMSEADFQDFADQWFAASMGRAVVVNTVGSPRDIPHHRKLMVTFSNGQALKIRFDQGMGYWRIVFARAYRDFDFNDDVAFQLGNMAKACVEGQVVNSEESWATDVLVQVIVP
;
A
#
# COMPACT_ATOMS: atom_id res chain seq x y z
N MET A 1 38.78 -28.33 -45.21
CA MET A 1 39.98 -28.56 -44.37
C MET A 1 40.45 -27.28 -43.66
N THR A 2 41.10 -26.31 -44.32
CA THR A 2 41.59 -25.08 -43.65
C THR A 2 40.44 -24.28 -43.02
N LEU A 3 39.28 -24.25 -43.69
CA LEU A 3 38.06 -23.68 -43.13
C LEU A 3 37.58 -24.40 -41.87
N ASP A 4 37.61 -25.74 -41.84
CA ASP A 4 37.06 -26.51 -40.71
C ASP A 4 38.01 -26.56 -39.51
N PHE A 5 39.29 -26.88 -39.75
CA PHE A 5 40.30 -27.14 -38.71
C PHE A 5 41.15 -25.92 -38.33
N TYR A 6 40.81 -24.73 -38.82
CA TYR A 6 41.46 -23.50 -38.38
C TYR A 6 40.46 -22.35 -38.27
N VAL A 7 39.69 -22.06 -39.33
CA VAL A 7 38.77 -20.92 -39.34
C VAL A 7 37.57 -21.13 -38.40
N ARG A 8 36.81 -22.20 -38.61
CA ARG A 8 35.63 -22.55 -37.81
C ARG A 8 36.03 -23.00 -36.40
N GLU A 9 37.05 -23.86 -36.28
CA GLU A 9 37.56 -24.30 -34.97
C GLU A 9 37.98 -23.12 -34.07
N SER A 10 38.60 -22.09 -34.63
CA SER A 10 39.05 -20.93 -33.86
C SER A 10 38.00 -19.83 -33.73
N ASN A 11 36.78 -20.03 -34.25
CA ASN A 11 35.70 -19.05 -34.30
C ASN A 11 36.12 -17.71 -34.93
N TYR A 12 36.85 -17.72 -36.06
CA TYR A 12 37.15 -16.50 -36.82
C TYR A 12 35.92 -15.98 -37.58
N ILE A 13 34.82 -15.75 -36.86
CA ILE A 13 33.53 -15.31 -37.36
C ILE A 13 33.26 -13.94 -36.73
N GLN A 14 32.86 -12.98 -37.55
CA GLN A 14 32.31 -11.73 -37.04
C GLN A 14 30.82 -11.90 -36.82
N LEU A 15 30.41 -11.78 -35.55
CA LEU A 15 29.03 -11.55 -35.19
C LEU A 15 28.82 -10.06 -34.94
N ASP A 16 27.70 -9.55 -35.44
CA ASP A 16 27.15 -8.26 -35.07
C ASP A 16 26.81 -8.22 -33.57
N ASP A 17 26.81 -7.01 -33.02
CA ASP A 17 26.56 -6.80 -31.59
C ASP A 17 25.14 -7.20 -31.18
N ASP A 18 24.17 -7.11 -32.09
CA ASP A 18 22.80 -7.56 -31.84
C ASP A 18 22.78 -9.08 -31.60
N LEU A 19 23.32 -9.91 -32.51
CA LEU A 19 23.40 -11.36 -32.31
C LEU A 19 24.19 -11.74 -31.05
N ARG A 20 25.25 -11.02 -30.70
CA ARG A 20 26.02 -11.27 -29.47
C ARG A 20 25.17 -11.13 -28.21
N ASN A 21 24.27 -10.16 -28.19
CA ASN A 21 23.35 -9.92 -27.07
C ASN A 21 22.29 -11.02 -26.90
N TRP A 22 22.12 -11.91 -27.90
CA TRP A 22 21.11 -12.98 -27.92
C TRP A 22 21.68 -14.41 -27.83
N ILE A 23 22.99 -14.60 -27.94
CA ILE A 23 23.63 -15.93 -27.92
C ILE A 23 23.63 -16.58 -26.54
N GLY A 24 23.31 -15.83 -25.48
CA GLY A 24 23.21 -16.33 -24.10
C GLY A 24 24.53 -16.87 -23.52
N SER A 25 25.66 -16.62 -24.18
CA SER A 25 27.01 -16.97 -23.72
C SER A 25 28.02 -15.95 -24.22
N ARG A 26 29.14 -15.78 -23.50
CA ARG A 26 30.19 -14.82 -23.87
C ARG A 26 30.87 -15.24 -25.17
N PHE A 27 30.51 -14.59 -26.28
CA PHE A 27 31.16 -14.77 -27.57
C PHE A 27 32.00 -13.54 -27.95
N SER A 28 33.27 -13.75 -28.27
CA SER A 28 34.13 -12.70 -28.84
C SER A 28 34.38 -13.00 -30.32
N SER A 29 34.13 -12.02 -31.19
CA SER A 29 34.55 -12.17 -32.59
C SER A 29 36.06 -12.22 -32.64
N LYS A 30 36.59 -13.25 -33.29
CA LYS A 30 38.01 -13.41 -33.53
C LYS A 30 38.29 -13.16 -35.01
N PHE A 31 39.52 -12.76 -35.29
CA PHE A 31 39.98 -12.44 -36.62
C PHE A 31 41.29 -13.14 -36.95
N VAL A 32 41.54 -13.32 -38.24
CA VAL A 32 42.78 -13.86 -38.75
C VAL A 32 43.51 -12.82 -39.60
N ARG A 33 44.84 -12.71 -39.46
CA ARG A 33 45.68 -11.79 -40.24
C ARG A 33 46.39 -12.51 -41.38
N ASN A 34 46.88 -11.71 -42.32
CA ASN A 34 47.79 -12.16 -43.37
C ASN A 34 48.96 -13.01 -42.79
N PRO A 35 49.30 -14.15 -43.41
CA PRO A 35 50.44 -14.97 -43.02
C PRO A 35 51.74 -14.17 -42.81
N ASP A 36 52.02 -13.16 -43.62
CA ASP A 36 53.28 -12.40 -43.57
C ASP A 36 53.22 -11.17 -42.63
N SER A 37 52.17 -11.05 -41.80
CA SER A 37 52.04 -9.94 -40.85
C SER A 37 53.11 -9.95 -39.76
N LYS A 38 53.72 -8.78 -39.50
CA LYS A 38 54.74 -8.55 -38.47
C LYS A 38 54.14 -8.24 -37.09
N GLU A 39 52.85 -7.98 -37.00
CA GLU A 39 52.16 -7.72 -35.73
C GLU A 39 52.12 -8.99 -34.86
N PRO A 40 52.25 -8.86 -33.52
CA PRO A 40 52.15 -9.99 -32.60
C PRO A 40 50.73 -10.57 -32.58
N ASP A 41 50.62 -11.86 -32.28
CA ASP A 41 49.33 -12.52 -32.06
C ASP A 41 48.76 -12.10 -30.70
N ASP A 42 47.45 -11.93 -30.63
CA ASP A 42 46.71 -11.72 -29.38
C ASP A 42 45.56 -12.75 -29.25
N ASN A 43 44.73 -12.59 -28.21
CA ASN A 43 43.64 -13.52 -27.93
C ASN A 43 42.49 -13.46 -28.95
N GLN A 44 42.27 -12.31 -29.60
CA GLN A 44 41.20 -12.09 -30.58
C GLN A 44 41.72 -12.18 -32.02
N VAL A 45 42.95 -11.77 -32.28
CA VAL A 45 43.53 -11.65 -33.61
C VAL A 45 44.80 -12.47 -33.70
N LYS A 46 44.79 -13.50 -34.55
CA LYS A 46 45.95 -14.37 -34.78
C LYS A 46 46.36 -14.36 -36.24
N ARG A 47 47.62 -14.62 -36.53
CA ARG A 47 48.11 -14.78 -37.90
C ARG A 47 47.59 -16.06 -38.53
N TRP A 48 47.50 -16.07 -39.85
CA TRP A 48 47.31 -17.31 -40.61
C TRP A 48 48.41 -18.32 -40.24
N PRO A 49 48.09 -19.61 -40.09
CA PRO A 49 49.04 -20.54 -39.51
C PRO A 49 50.17 -20.81 -40.50
N GLN A 50 51.39 -20.85 -39.97
CA GLN A 50 52.61 -21.18 -40.68
C GLN A 50 53.56 -21.89 -39.72
N ILE A 51 54.44 -22.71 -40.26
CA ILE A 51 55.56 -23.29 -39.52
C ILE A 51 56.59 -22.17 -39.32
N ARG A 52 56.80 -21.77 -38.07
CA ARG A 52 57.80 -20.78 -37.65
C ARG A 52 58.74 -21.41 -36.64
N HIS A 53 60.04 -21.15 -36.74
CA HIS A 53 61.05 -21.71 -35.83
C HIS A 53 61.01 -23.26 -35.72
N GLY A 54 60.64 -23.95 -36.81
CA GLY A 54 60.50 -25.42 -36.83
C GLY A 54 59.30 -25.97 -36.02
N ASN A 55 58.41 -25.12 -35.51
CA ASN A 55 57.27 -25.55 -34.73
C ASN A 55 56.17 -26.18 -35.61
N VAL A 56 56.01 -27.50 -35.50
CA VAL A 56 55.01 -28.31 -36.21
C VAL A 56 53.86 -28.81 -35.31
N THR A 57 53.70 -28.24 -34.11
CA THR A 57 52.68 -28.70 -33.14
C THR A 57 51.24 -28.41 -33.57
N GLN A 58 51.04 -27.40 -34.44
CA GLN A 58 49.72 -26.96 -34.88
C GLN A 58 49.00 -28.06 -35.68
N ARG A 59 47.73 -28.32 -35.35
CA ARG A 59 46.95 -29.44 -35.91
C ARG A 59 46.90 -29.46 -37.43
N LEU A 60 46.63 -28.32 -38.06
CA LEU A 60 46.53 -28.21 -39.52
C LEU A 60 47.85 -28.58 -40.21
N VAL A 61 48.98 -28.09 -39.67
CA VAL A 61 50.33 -28.46 -40.13
C VAL A 61 50.56 -29.96 -40.02
N LYS A 62 50.22 -30.59 -38.89
CA LYS A 62 50.39 -32.05 -38.72
C LYS A 62 49.56 -32.84 -39.72
N LEU A 63 48.31 -32.43 -39.98
CA LEU A 63 47.46 -33.06 -40.99
C LEU A 63 48.04 -32.94 -42.40
N LEU A 64 48.61 -31.77 -42.76
CA LEU A 64 49.26 -31.55 -44.05
C LEU A 64 50.49 -32.45 -44.23
N ILE A 65 51.35 -32.52 -43.20
CA ILE A 65 52.57 -33.35 -43.22
C ILE A 65 52.22 -34.84 -43.34
N LEU A 66 51.28 -35.34 -42.52
CA LEU A 66 50.82 -36.73 -42.56
C LEU A 66 50.09 -37.07 -43.87
N GLY A 67 49.23 -36.17 -44.36
CA GLY A 67 48.48 -36.39 -45.59
C GLY A 67 49.37 -36.36 -46.85
N ALA A 68 50.47 -35.61 -46.81
CA ALA A 68 51.50 -35.60 -47.85
C ALA A 68 52.49 -36.77 -47.75
N LYS A 69 52.47 -37.53 -46.65
CA LYS A 69 53.41 -38.62 -46.35
C LYS A 69 54.87 -38.17 -46.34
N PHE A 70 55.16 -37.00 -45.77
CA PHE A 70 56.55 -36.57 -45.57
C PHE A 70 57.20 -37.35 -44.42
N ASN A 71 58.37 -37.94 -44.70
CA ASN A 71 59.09 -38.78 -43.74
C ASN A 71 60.11 -38.00 -42.87
N THR A 72 60.39 -36.73 -43.18
CA THR A 72 61.34 -35.88 -42.43
C THR A 72 60.88 -34.43 -42.45
N VAL A 73 60.98 -33.71 -41.32
CA VAL A 73 60.67 -32.26 -41.26
C VAL A 73 61.95 -31.45 -41.50
N ASN A 74 62.30 -31.23 -42.77
CA ASN A 74 63.44 -30.41 -43.18
C ASN A 74 62.99 -29.07 -43.80
N THR A 75 63.93 -28.17 -44.11
CA THR A 75 63.64 -26.84 -44.69
C THR A 75 62.76 -26.93 -45.94
N VAL A 76 63.03 -27.90 -46.83
CA VAL A 76 62.23 -28.14 -48.05
C VAL A 76 60.79 -28.48 -47.71
N THR A 77 60.56 -29.37 -46.75
CA THR A 77 59.23 -29.79 -46.30
C THR A 77 58.47 -28.62 -45.66
N ILE A 78 59.17 -27.82 -44.85
CA ILE A 78 58.62 -26.62 -44.20
C ILE A 78 58.18 -25.60 -45.26
N ASP A 79 59.00 -25.35 -46.28
CA ASP A 79 58.70 -24.41 -47.35
C ASP A 79 57.50 -24.86 -48.18
N ILE A 80 57.39 -26.15 -48.49
CA ILE A 80 56.23 -26.72 -49.20
C ILE A 80 54.94 -26.55 -48.39
N VAL A 81 54.93 -26.91 -47.11
CA VAL A 81 53.74 -26.78 -46.25
C VAL A 81 53.35 -25.31 -46.07
N ASN A 82 54.31 -24.41 -45.87
CA ASN A 82 54.06 -22.98 -45.80
C ASN A 82 53.55 -22.42 -47.12
N ALA A 83 54.03 -22.90 -48.27
CA ALA A 83 53.51 -22.54 -49.58
C ALA A 83 52.04 -22.97 -49.75
N TRP A 84 51.67 -24.19 -49.36
CA TRP A 84 50.28 -24.64 -49.37
C TRP A 84 49.38 -23.82 -48.46
N LEU A 85 49.85 -23.46 -47.26
CA LEU A 85 49.11 -22.61 -46.34
C LEU A 85 48.94 -21.19 -46.91
N LYS A 86 49.96 -20.62 -47.56
CA LYS A 86 49.86 -19.33 -48.26
C LYS A 86 48.89 -19.39 -49.43
N GLU A 87 48.92 -20.45 -50.24
CA GLU A 87 47.99 -20.61 -51.36
C GLU A 87 46.55 -20.77 -50.85
N ALA A 88 46.34 -21.56 -49.79
CA ALA A 88 45.03 -21.69 -49.15
C ALA A 88 44.51 -20.35 -48.61
N TRP A 89 45.40 -19.51 -48.07
CA TRP A 89 45.06 -18.13 -47.69
C TRP A 89 44.60 -17.32 -48.90
N LEU A 90 45.39 -17.30 -49.98
CA LEU A 90 45.08 -16.55 -51.21
C LEU A 90 43.73 -16.97 -51.82
N GLN A 91 43.42 -18.27 -51.84
CA GLN A 91 42.13 -18.75 -52.32
C GLN A 91 40.97 -18.29 -51.42
N LEU A 92 41.14 -18.35 -50.10
CA LEU A 92 40.10 -17.98 -49.13
C LEU A 92 39.83 -16.47 -49.06
N THR A 93 40.84 -15.63 -49.30
CA THR A 93 40.71 -14.16 -49.26
C THR A 93 40.59 -13.52 -50.65
N GLY A 94 40.93 -14.24 -51.71
CA GLY A 94 40.98 -13.77 -53.10
C GLY A 94 39.83 -14.34 -53.93
N SER A 95 40.13 -15.29 -54.82
CA SER A 95 39.22 -15.83 -55.84
C SER A 95 37.90 -16.40 -55.32
N LEU A 96 37.91 -17.09 -54.18
CA LEU A 96 36.69 -17.66 -53.58
C LEU A 96 36.00 -16.69 -52.61
N ALA A 97 36.70 -15.63 -52.17
CA ALA A 97 36.24 -14.59 -51.25
C ALA A 97 35.47 -15.12 -50.02
N VAL A 98 35.83 -16.30 -49.51
CA VAL A 98 35.14 -16.93 -48.37
C VAL A 98 35.35 -16.12 -47.09
N LEU A 99 36.54 -15.54 -46.90
CA LEU A 99 36.85 -14.63 -45.81
C LEU A 99 36.78 -13.18 -46.29
N LYS A 100 36.08 -12.32 -45.55
CA LYS A 100 36.00 -10.88 -45.85
C LYS A 100 37.12 -10.10 -45.15
N PRO A 101 37.70 -9.09 -45.82
CA PRO A 101 38.67 -8.19 -45.22
C PRO A 101 37.99 -7.12 -44.33
N ASP A 102 38.66 -6.77 -43.23
CA ASP A 102 38.41 -5.64 -42.34
C ASP A 102 39.77 -5.02 -41.97
N GLY A 103 40.28 -4.12 -42.82
CA GLY A 103 41.65 -3.63 -42.73
C GLY A 103 42.68 -4.75 -42.90
N ASN A 104 43.58 -4.93 -41.92
CA ASN A 104 44.57 -6.03 -41.89
C ASN A 104 44.01 -7.34 -41.29
N ARG A 105 42.70 -7.41 -41.03
CA ARG A 105 42.01 -8.53 -40.38
C ARG A 105 41.05 -9.20 -41.36
N PHE A 106 40.80 -10.48 -41.18
CA PHE A 106 39.89 -11.27 -42.01
C PHE A 106 39.01 -12.15 -41.12
N TYR A 107 37.79 -12.42 -41.57
CA TYR A 107 36.81 -13.23 -40.86
C TYR A 107 35.87 -13.94 -41.83
N LEU A 108 35.19 -14.98 -41.35
CA LEU A 108 34.14 -15.70 -42.06
C LEU A 108 32.80 -15.02 -41.76
N PRO A 109 32.17 -14.34 -42.74
CA PRO A 109 30.86 -13.70 -42.52
C PRO A 109 29.75 -14.76 -42.44
N LYS A 110 28.68 -14.43 -41.71
CA LYS A 110 27.54 -15.31 -41.52
C LYS A 110 26.84 -15.65 -42.84
N GLU A 111 26.72 -14.71 -43.78
CA GLU A 111 26.08 -14.97 -45.07
C GLU A 111 26.78 -16.03 -45.94
N HIS A 112 28.05 -16.38 -45.64
CA HIS A 112 28.77 -17.44 -46.33
C HIS A 112 28.56 -18.83 -45.67
N LEU A 113 27.76 -18.92 -44.60
CA LEU A 113 27.45 -20.18 -43.92
C LEU A 113 26.12 -20.75 -44.43
N THR A 114 26.12 -22.05 -44.74
CA THR A 114 24.93 -22.83 -45.06
C THR A 114 24.91 -24.15 -44.28
N PHE A 115 23.73 -24.76 -44.18
CA PHE A 115 23.55 -26.06 -43.55
C PHE A 115 23.48 -27.16 -44.63
N SER A 116 24.02 -28.32 -44.29
CA SER A 116 23.95 -29.52 -45.12
C SER A 116 23.80 -30.74 -44.23
N LEU A 117 22.99 -31.70 -44.64
CA LEU A 117 22.85 -32.98 -43.95
C LEU A 117 24.06 -33.86 -44.24
N VAL A 118 24.60 -34.49 -43.20
CA VAL A 118 25.78 -35.35 -43.33
C VAL A 118 25.31 -36.73 -43.76
N GLN A 119 25.58 -37.10 -45.02
CA GLN A 119 25.25 -38.43 -45.56
C GLN A 119 26.38 -39.45 -45.31
N LYS A 120 27.61 -38.94 -45.31
CA LYS A 120 28.83 -39.71 -45.07
C LYS A 120 29.61 -39.07 -43.93
N ALA A 121 29.87 -39.84 -42.89
CA ALA A 121 30.68 -39.43 -41.76
C ALA A 121 31.91 -40.33 -41.65
N ARG A 122 32.83 -39.95 -40.78
CA ARG A 122 34.06 -40.70 -40.51
C ARG A 122 34.16 -40.98 -39.02
N ILE A 123 34.29 -42.24 -38.61
CA ILE A 123 34.44 -42.65 -37.21
C ILE A 123 35.88 -42.36 -36.78
N CYS A 124 36.04 -41.48 -35.79
CA CYS A 124 37.34 -41.16 -35.24
C CYS A 124 37.89 -42.35 -34.42
N PRO A 125 39.10 -42.86 -34.74
CA PRO A 125 39.69 -44.00 -34.02
C PRO A 125 40.10 -43.65 -32.58
N VAL A 126 40.26 -42.36 -32.27
CA VAL A 126 40.70 -41.87 -30.95
C VAL A 126 39.52 -41.58 -30.03
N THR A 127 38.46 -40.94 -30.55
CA THR A 127 37.34 -40.45 -29.72
C THR A 127 36.06 -41.25 -29.90
N ASN A 128 36.02 -42.19 -30.85
CA ASN A 128 34.82 -42.89 -31.30
C ASN A 128 33.66 -41.93 -31.65
N LYS A 129 33.98 -40.73 -32.15
CA LYS A 129 32.98 -39.72 -32.58
C LYS A 129 32.84 -39.72 -34.11
N LEU A 130 31.64 -39.43 -34.59
CA LEU A 130 31.38 -39.15 -36.00
C LEU A 130 31.94 -37.78 -36.38
N LEU A 131 32.79 -37.76 -37.40
CA LEU A 131 33.37 -36.55 -37.99
C LEU A 131 32.70 -36.28 -39.34
N ALA A 132 32.16 -35.07 -39.52
CA ALA A 132 31.55 -34.67 -40.79
C ALA A 132 32.58 -34.53 -41.93
N THR A 133 33.85 -34.25 -41.60
CA THR A 133 34.93 -34.12 -42.58
C THR A 133 36.28 -34.53 -41.99
N THR A 134 37.19 -35.02 -42.85
CA THR A 134 38.58 -35.39 -42.50
C THR A 134 39.50 -35.02 -43.66
N PHE A 135 40.80 -34.84 -43.39
CA PHE A 135 41.77 -34.63 -44.47
C PHE A 135 42.44 -35.96 -44.84
N LYS A 136 42.18 -36.45 -46.05
CA LYS A 136 42.64 -37.77 -46.53
C LYS A 136 42.34 -38.93 -45.55
N GLY A 137 41.19 -38.86 -44.87
CA GLY A 137 40.80 -39.86 -43.87
C GLY A 137 41.49 -39.73 -42.52
N LEU A 138 42.40 -38.77 -42.30
CA LEU A 138 43.09 -38.60 -41.02
C LEU A 138 42.20 -37.92 -39.97
N THR A 139 42.25 -38.41 -38.74
CA THR A 139 41.60 -37.79 -37.59
C THR A 139 42.26 -36.44 -37.24
N PRO A 140 41.48 -35.39 -36.91
CA PRO A 140 42.02 -34.14 -36.38
C PRO A 140 42.57 -34.29 -34.96
N TYR A 141 42.20 -35.36 -34.24
CA TYR A 141 42.62 -35.61 -32.86
C TYR A 141 43.99 -36.30 -32.79
N LEU A 142 45.01 -35.60 -33.29
CA LEU A 142 46.39 -36.07 -33.35
C LEU A 142 47.15 -35.79 -32.03
N PRO A 143 48.11 -36.66 -31.63
CA PRO A 143 49.00 -36.41 -30.49
C PRO A 143 49.69 -35.06 -30.57
N MET A 144 49.96 -34.42 -29.42
CA MET A 144 50.59 -33.09 -29.36
C MET A 144 51.95 -33.06 -30.09
N HIS A 145 52.76 -34.09 -29.87
CA HIS A 145 54.05 -34.31 -30.53
C HIS A 145 54.02 -35.59 -31.37
N ILE A 146 54.47 -35.51 -32.62
CA ILE A 146 54.64 -36.65 -33.53
C ILE A 146 56.08 -36.64 -34.02
N GLN A 147 56.78 -37.76 -33.85
CA GLN A 147 58.12 -37.96 -34.43
C GLN A 147 57.97 -38.53 -35.84
N PHE A 148 57.92 -37.64 -36.83
CA PHE A 148 57.65 -38.02 -38.22
C PHE A 148 58.71 -38.97 -38.80
N GLU A 149 59.98 -38.84 -38.38
CA GLU A 149 61.08 -39.71 -38.85
C GLU A 149 60.98 -41.16 -38.35
N ARG A 150 60.21 -41.40 -37.29
CA ARG A 150 60.08 -42.72 -36.63
C ARG A 150 58.66 -43.27 -36.68
N LEU A 151 57.77 -42.65 -37.47
CA LEU A 151 56.37 -43.04 -37.55
C LEU A 151 56.23 -44.38 -38.29
N THR A 152 55.80 -45.40 -37.57
CA THR A 152 55.52 -46.73 -38.15
C THR A 152 54.21 -46.72 -38.94
N SER A 153 54.05 -47.63 -39.90
CA SER A 153 52.79 -47.80 -40.64
C SER A 153 51.60 -48.06 -39.72
N ALA A 154 51.79 -48.87 -38.67
CA ALA A 154 50.75 -49.13 -37.67
C ALA A 154 50.31 -47.87 -36.91
N GLN A 155 51.24 -46.96 -36.58
CA GLN A 155 50.91 -45.68 -35.94
C GLN A 155 50.20 -44.72 -36.89
N TYR A 156 50.56 -44.73 -38.17
CA TYR A 156 49.86 -43.95 -39.19
C TYR A 156 48.41 -44.44 -39.37
N ASP A 157 48.23 -45.76 -39.47
CA ASP A 157 46.91 -46.38 -39.65
C ASP A 157 46.00 -46.14 -38.44
N ALA A 158 46.56 -46.04 -37.23
CA ALA A 158 45.82 -45.63 -36.03
C ALA A 158 45.24 -44.21 -36.10
N PHE A 159 45.69 -43.36 -37.05
CA PHE A 159 45.13 -42.04 -37.28
C PHE A 159 44.04 -42.02 -38.37
N LEU A 160 43.82 -43.13 -39.09
CA LEU A 160 42.82 -43.20 -40.15
C LEU A 160 41.43 -43.43 -39.58
N ALA A 161 40.53 -42.51 -39.91
CA ALA A 161 39.11 -42.59 -39.60
C ALA A 161 38.37 -43.43 -40.64
N GLN A 162 37.53 -44.34 -40.14
CA GLN A 162 36.73 -45.25 -40.95
C GLN A 162 35.52 -44.51 -41.54
N GLU A 163 35.27 -44.63 -42.84
CA GLU A 163 34.05 -44.07 -43.45
C GLU A 163 32.81 -44.86 -43.03
N VAL A 164 31.74 -44.15 -42.72
CA VAL A 164 30.43 -44.71 -42.41
C VAL A 164 29.34 -43.89 -43.08
N THR A 165 28.32 -44.56 -43.60
CA THR A 165 27.14 -43.94 -44.17
C THR A 165 26.11 -43.72 -43.06
N LEU A 166 25.52 -42.53 -43.02
CA LEU A 166 24.45 -42.18 -42.10
C LEU A 166 23.09 -42.36 -42.80
N PRO A 167 22.03 -42.77 -42.07
CA PRO A 167 20.70 -42.97 -42.63
C PRO A 167 20.14 -41.69 -43.26
N ALA A 168 19.41 -41.87 -44.37
CA ALA A 168 18.76 -40.79 -45.11
C ALA A 168 17.49 -40.31 -44.40
N ILE A 169 17.67 -39.66 -43.24
CA ILE A 169 16.57 -39.25 -42.35
C ILE A 169 15.49 -38.39 -43.02
N TRP A 170 15.80 -37.70 -44.12
CA TRP A 170 14.85 -36.85 -44.85
C TRP A 170 13.88 -37.64 -45.74
N GLU A 171 14.15 -38.92 -46.02
CA GLU A 171 13.25 -39.79 -46.80
C GLU A 171 12.05 -40.26 -45.98
N HIS A 172 12.12 -40.12 -44.65
CA HIS A 172 11.10 -40.54 -43.70
C HIS A 172 10.35 -39.33 -43.13
N ASP A 173 9.73 -38.54 -44.02
CA ASP A 173 8.87 -37.43 -43.62
C ASP A 173 7.56 -37.95 -43.02
N ARG A 174 7.23 -37.44 -41.83
CA ARG A 174 5.98 -37.71 -41.10
C ARG A 174 5.04 -36.51 -41.06
N SER A 175 5.34 -35.43 -41.80
CA SER A 175 4.56 -34.19 -41.81
C SER A 175 3.12 -34.36 -42.27
N GLN A 176 2.83 -35.45 -42.99
CA GLN A 176 1.51 -35.81 -43.51
C GLN A 176 0.79 -36.90 -42.71
N ASP A 177 1.45 -37.49 -41.70
CA ASP A 177 0.91 -38.58 -40.89
C ASP A 177 0.36 -38.03 -39.55
N ASP A 178 -0.68 -38.66 -38.99
CA ASP A 178 -1.14 -38.35 -37.63
C ASP A 178 -0.04 -38.64 -36.60
N TYR A 179 0.02 -37.86 -35.50
CA TYR A 179 1.15 -37.89 -34.56
C TYR A 179 1.53 -39.29 -34.06
N VAL A 180 0.53 -40.11 -33.70
CA VAL A 180 0.74 -41.46 -33.15
C VAL A 180 1.19 -42.44 -34.24
N ASP A 181 0.57 -42.39 -35.42
CA ASP A 181 0.87 -43.29 -36.53
C ASP A 181 2.23 -42.96 -37.16
N GLY A 182 2.52 -41.67 -37.34
CA GLY A 182 3.81 -41.17 -37.79
C GLY A 182 4.95 -41.50 -36.81
N LEU A 183 4.70 -41.42 -35.49
CA LEU A 183 5.69 -41.83 -34.49
C LEU A 183 5.97 -43.34 -34.54
N THR A 184 4.94 -44.16 -34.68
CA THR A 184 5.06 -45.62 -34.76
C THR A 184 5.84 -46.02 -36.01
N LYS A 185 5.51 -45.43 -37.17
CA LYS A 185 6.23 -45.62 -38.44
C LYS A 185 7.72 -45.26 -38.35
N VAL A 186 8.06 -44.15 -37.69
CA VAL A 186 9.46 -43.75 -37.47
C VAL A 186 10.18 -44.72 -36.54
N ARG A 187 9.54 -45.17 -35.46
CA ARG A 187 10.13 -46.16 -34.53
C ARG A 187 10.39 -47.51 -35.21
N ASP A 188 9.43 -47.97 -35.99
CA ASP A 188 9.54 -49.21 -36.74
C ASP A 188 10.71 -49.12 -37.74
N TRP A 189 10.79 -48.02 -38.49
CA TRP A 189 11.92 -47.75 -39.39
C TRP A 189 13.25 -47.74 -38.64
N VAL A 190 13.40 -46.92 -37.58
CA VAL A 190 14.62 -46.82 -36.76
C VAL A 190 15.04 -48.19 -36.18
N SER A 191 14.08 -49.06 -35.85
CA SER A 191 14.35 -50.39 -35.30
C SER A 191 14.83 -51.40 -36.35
N GLN A 192 14.44 -51.21 -37.61
CA GLN A 192 14.70 -52.14 -38.72
C GLN A 192 15.77 -51.63 -39.69
N ASP A 193 16.19 -50.36 -39.57
CA ASP A 193 17.08 -49.73 -40.52
C ASP A 193 18.50 -50.36 -40.51
N PRO A 194 18.99 -50.83 -41.68
CA PRO A 194 20.26 -51.53 -41.77
C PRO A 194 21.49 -50.63 -41.54
N GLN A 195 21.34 -49.30 -41.59
CA GLN A 195 22.41 -48.34 -41.30
C GLN A 195 22.40 -47.92 -39.82
N VAL A 196 21.24 -47.86 -39.17
CA VAL A 196 21.10 -47.53 -37.74
C VAL A 196 21.61 -48.65 -36.84
N LEU A 197 21.28 -49.92 -37.13
CA LEU A 197 21.62 -51.05 -36.24
C LEU A 197 23.15 -51.18 -35.97
N PRO A 198 24.04 -51.11 -36.98
CA PRO A 198 25.49 -51.12 -36.75
C PRO A 198 25.97 -49.91 -35.95
N LEU A 199 25.46 -48.71 -36.24
CA LEU A 199 25.83 -47.48 -35.51
C LEU A 199 25.42 -47.58 -34.03
N ARG A 200 24.23 -48.13 -33.75
CA ARG A 200 23.73 -48.35 -32.39
C ARG A 200 24.61 -49.34 -31.62
N SER A 201 25.03 -50.44 -32.27
CA SER A 201 25.93 -51.42 -31.65
C SER A 201 27.31 -50.85 -31.26
N GLN A 202 27.75 -49.79 -31.93
CA GLN A 202 29.03 -49.10 -31.68
C GLN A 202 28.87 -47.84 -30.81
N ASN A 203 27.67 -47.60 -30.26
CA ASN A 203 27.32 -46.40 -29.49
C ASN A 203 27.50 -45.08 -30.28
N LEU A 204 27.33 -45.13 -31.61
CA LEU A 204 27.37 -43.99 -32.53
C LEU A 204 25.98 -43.47 -32.89
N TRP A 205 24.94 -44.23 -32.55
CA TRP A 205 23.53 -43.85 -32.64
C TRP A 205 22.86 -44.15 -31.30
N THR A 206 22.46 -43.11 -30.57
CA THR A 206 21.90 -43.23 -29.21
C THR A 206 20.40 -42.93 -29.19
N ASP A 207 19.80 -43.01 -28.01
CA ASP A 207 18.42 -42.58 -27.74
C ASP A 207 18.17 -41.10 -28.11
N ILE A 208 19.20 -40.26 -28.09
CA ILE A 208 19.12 -38.87 -28.57
C ILE A 208 18.87 -38.85 -30.08
N ASN A 209 19.56 -39.69 -30.86
CA ASN A 209 19.32 -39.79 -32.29
C ASN A 209 17.90 -40.29 -32.58
N ASP A 210 17.45 -41.33 -31.85
CA ASP A 210 16.08 -41.84 -31.95
C ASP A 210 15.06 -40.72 -31.70
N ARG A 211 15.23 -39.97 -30.61
CA ARG A 211 14.40 -38.81 -30.29
C ARG A 211 14.43 -37.76 -31.40
N VAL A 212 15.60 -37.40 -31.93
CA VAL A 212 15.73 -36.40 -32.99
C VAL A 212 14.94 -36.81 -34.23
N VAL A 213 15.00 -38.09 -34.64
CA VAL A 213 14.27 -38.56 -35.83
C VAL A 213 12.80 -38.82 -35.56
N GLU A 214 12.40 -39.14 -34.32
CA GLU A 214 11.02 -39.05 -33.82
C GLU A 214 10.47 -37.60 -33.82
N GLY A 215 11.22 -36.65 -34.39
CA GLY A 215 10.95 -35.21 -34.42
C GLY A 215 11.04 -34.61 -33.02
N GLY A 216 12.15 -34.94 -32.35
CA GLY A 216 12.40 -34.70 -30.94
C GLY A 216 12.05 -33.30 -30.48
N PHE A 217 11.55 -33.23 -29.25
CA PHE A 217 11.03 -32.02 -28.64
C PHE A 217 12.08 -30.91 -28.66
N TYR A 218 11.86 -29.90 -29.49
CA TYR A 218 12.44 -28.59 -29.22
C TYR A 218 11.56 -27.94 -28.16
N TYR A 219 12.15 -27.53 -27.03
CA TYR A 219 11.44 -26.70 -26.08
C TYR A 219 11.36 -25.29 -26.63
N ARG A 220 10.14 -24.88 -26.97
CA ARG A 220 9.85 -23.49 -27.24
C ARG A 220 9.09 -22.93 -26.04
N THR A 221 9.79 -22.12 -25.29
CA THR A 221 9.31 -21.47 -24.08
C THR A 221 8.72 -20.10 -24.41
N ALA A 222 7.63 -19.74 -23.75
CA ALA A 222 7.16 -18.35 -23.71
C ALA A 222 6.78 -17.97 -22.28
N GLU A 223 6.87 -16.67 -21.99
CA GLU A 223 6.39 -16.10 -20.72
C GLU A 223 4.87 -15.92 -20.78
N HIS A 224 4.16 -16.47 -19.79
CA HIS A 224 2.74 -16.21 -19.55
C HIS A 224 2.60 -15.52 -18.19
N SER A 225 2.87 -14.21 -18.18
CA SER A 225 2.71 -13.37 -17.00
C SER A 225 1.77 -12.21 -17.30
N ALA A 226 1.17 -11.67 -16.26
CA ALA A 226 0.39 -10.44 -16.38
C ALA A 226 1.25 -9.24 -16.88
N GLN A 227 2.58 -9.31 -16.91
CA GLN A 227 3.40 -8.20 -17.45
C GLN A 227 3.36 -8.13 -18.99
N GLN A 228 2.92 -9.21 -19.66
CA GLN A 228 2.77 -9.27 -21.12
C GLN A 228 1.43 -8.68 -21.60
N SER A 229 1.40 -8.18 -22.85
CA SER A 229 0.17 -7.66 -23.45
C SER A 229 -0.83 -8.78 -23.70
N SER A 230 -2.12 -8.43 -23.70
CA SER A 230 -3.19 -9.43 -23.83
C SER A 230 -3.19 -10.17 -25.16
N GLU A 231 -2.99 -9.43 -26.25
CA GLU A 231 -2.88 -9.97 -27.60
C GLU A 231 -1.75 -10.99 -27.69
N ARG A 232 -0.62 -10.69 -27.01
CA ARG A 232 0.53 -11.58 -26.95
C ARG A 232 0.22 -12.84 -26.14
N LEU A 233 -0.40 -12.71 -24.96
CA LEU A 233 -0.85 -13.86 -24.18
C LEU A 233 -1.83 -14.74 -24.97
N GLN A 234 -2.84 -14.15 -25.63
CA GLN A 234 -3.76 -14.88 -26.51
C GLN A 234 -3.04 -15.58 -27.67
N SER A 235 -2.02 -14.93 -28.25
CA SER A 235 -1.19 -15.55 -29.28
C SER A 235 -0.41 -16.74 -28.73
N TYR A 236 0.17 -16.63 -27.53
CA TYR A 236 0.90 -17.70 -26.88
C TYR A 236 -0.02 -18.84 -26.46
N GLU A 237 -1.21 -18.55 -25.95
CA GLU A 237 -2.22 -19.56 -25.64
C GLU A 237 -2.66 -20.33 -26.89
N ARG A 238 -2.88 -19.63 -28.01
CA ARG A 238 -3.19 -20.27 -29.30
C ARG A 238 -2.03 -21.13 -29.78
N MET A 239 -0.80 -20.61 -29.72
CA MET A 239 0.40 -21.35 -30.11
C MET A 239 0.64 -22.56 -29.21
N PHE A 240 0.30 -22.47 -27.91
CA PHE A 240 0.40 -23.57 -26.96
C PHE A 240 -0.64 -24.66 -27.26
N LYS A 241 -1.91 -24.27 -27.46
CA LYS A 241 -2.98 -25.18 -27.89
C LYS A 241 -2.67 -25.88 -29.22
N ASN A 242 -2.00 -25.20 -30.14
CA ASN A 242 -1.57 -25.73 -31.43
C ASN A 242 -0.25 -26.52 -31.37
N GLY A 243 0.38 -26.70 -30.19
CA GLY A 243 1.66 -27.39 -30.04
C GLY A 243 2.88 -26.65 -30.59
N GLN A 244 2.71 -25.40 -31.06
CA GLN A 244 3.80 -24.55 -31.55
C GLN A 244 4.64 -23.96 -30.42
N LEU A 245 4.06 -23.85 -29.21
CA LEU A 245 4.71 -23.65 -27.92
C LEU A 245 4.41 -24.88 -27.06
N ASN A 246 5.36 -25.34 -26.28
CA ASN A 246 5.21 -26.53 -25.44
C ASN A 246 5.66 -26.32 -23.99
N VAL A 247 6.14 -25.12 -23.65
CA VAL A 247 6.43 -24.71 -22.28
C VAL A 247 5.97 -23.27 -22.08
N LEU A 248 5.12 -23.04 -21.09
CA LEU A 248 4.75 -21.70 -20.64
C LEU A 248 5.31 -21.49 -19.24
N ASN A 249 6.14 -20.45 -19.08
CA ASN A 249 6.57 -20.01 -17.77
C ASN A 249 5.52 -19.04 -17.21
N CYS A 250 4.75 -19.50 -16.22
CA CYS A 250 3.55 -18.81 -15.77
C CYS A 250 3.74 -18.11 -14.43
N SER A 251 3.15 -16.93 -14.28
CA SER A 251 2.93 -16.32 -12.96
C SER A 251 1.73 -16.95 -12.22
N THR A 252 1.45 -16.49 -11.00
CA THR A 252 0.29 -16.91 -10.19
C THR A 252 -1.06 -16.67 -10.87
N THR A 253 -1.10 -15.87 -11.94
CA THR A 253 -2.29 -15.66 -12.79
C THR A 253 -2.94 -16.95 -13.29
N MET A 254 -2.15 -18.00 -13.52
CA MET A 254 -2.66 -19.30 -13.95
C MET A 254 -3.30 -20.12 -12.81
N GLU A 255 -3.15 -19.68 -11.55
CA GLU A 255 -3.86 -20.26 -10.40
C GLU A 255 -5.35 -19.97 -10.44
N MET A 256 -5.76 -18.85 -11.07
CA MET A 256 -7.12 -18.31 -10.96
C MET A 256 -8.17 -18.96 -11.85
N GLY A 257 -7.82 -19.67 -12.92
CA GLY A 257 -8.88 -20.28 -13.72
C GLY A 257 -8.59 -20.52 -15.19
N VAL A 258 -7.65 -19.79 -15.78
CA VAL A 258 -7.54 -19.66 -17.23
C VAL A 258 -7.45 -21.02 -17.92
N ASP A 259 -8.42 -21.29 -18.81
CA ASP A 259 -8.49 -22.54 -19.56
C ASP A 259 -7.63 -22.47 -20.83
N ILE A 260 -6.43 -23.03 -20.72
CA ILE A 260 -5.47 -23.15 -21.82
C ILE A 260 -5.47 -24.53 -22.48
N GLY A 261 -6.43 -25.42 -22.16
CA GLY A 261 -6.50 -26.80 -22.67
C GLY A 261 -5.89 -27.84 -21.72
N GLY A 262 -5.69 -29.07 -22.22
CA GLY A 262 -5.06 -30.16 -21.47
C GLY A 262 -3.61 -29.84 -21.10
N ILE A 263 -3.26 -29.94 -19.82
CA ILE A 263 -1.92 -29.72 -19.30
C ILE A 263 -1.44 -31.02 -18.67
N SER A 264 -0.51 -31.70 -19.34
CA SER A 264 -0.04 -32.99 -18.86
C SER A 264 0.96 -32.87 -17.70
N ALA A 265 1.63 -31.72 -17.56
CA ALA A 265 2.62 -31.49 -16.51
C ALA A 265 2.60 -30.05 -15.99
N VAL A 266 2.63 -29.90 -14.66
CA VAL A 266 2.87 -28.63 -13.96
C VAL A 266 4.20 -28.75 -13.22
N VAL A 267 5.15 -27.88 -13.57
CA VAL A 267 6.47 -27.82 -12.95
C VAL A 267 6.58 -26.56 -12.11
N MET A 268 6.70 -26.73 -10.80
CA MET A 268 6.89 -25.65 -9.83
C MET A 268 8.37 -25.48 -9.51
N ASN A 269 8.96 -24.34 -9.88
CA ASN A 269 10.38 -24.04 -9.64
C ASN A 269 10.74 -23.80 -8.15
N ASN A 270 9.74 -23.52 -7.32
CA ASN A 270 9.87 -23.41 -5.86
C ASN A 270 8.60 -23.98 -5.23
N VAL A 271 8.67 -24.35 -3.95
CA VAL A 271 7.47 -24.71 -3.19
C VAL A 271 6.58 -23.46 -3.01
N PRO A 272 5.29 -23.50 -3.37
CA PRO A 272 4.34 -22.43 -3.09
C PRO A 272 4.28 -22.10 -1.58
N PRO A 273 4.05 -20.82 -1.20
CA PRO A 273 4.09 -20.40 0.20
C PRO A 273 2.95 -20.96 1.04
N HIS A 274 1.76 -21.17 0.45
CA HIS A 274 0.58 -21.70 1.16
C HIS A 274 0.04 -22.98 0.49
N PRO A 275 -0.51 -23.94 1.25
CA PRO A 275 -1.10 -25.18 0.74
C PRO A 275 -2.14 -24.94 -0.36
N ALA A 276 -2.99 -23.92 -0.17
CA ALA A 276 -4.01 -23.56 -1.14
C ALA A 276 -3.43 -23.22 -2.52
N ASN A 277 -2.31 -22.48 -2.58
CA ASN A 277 -1.63 -22.16 -3.85
C ASN A 277 -1.09 -23.44 -4.51
N TYR A 278 -0.52 -24.36 -3.72
CA TYR A 278 -0.05 -25.65 -4.23
C TYR A 278 -1.19 -26.42 -4.88
N LEU A 279 -2.30 -26.62 -4.17
CA LEU A 279 -3.44 -27.38 -4.66
C LEU A 279 -4.06 -26.73 -5.91
N GLN A 280 -4.17 -25.40 -5.94
CA GLN A 280 -4.66 -24.67 -7.11
C GLN A 280 -3.75 -24.81 -8.34
N ARG A 281 -2.42 -24.78 -8.15
CA ARG A 281 -1.43 -24.96 -9.24
C ARG A 281 -1.39 -26.40 -9.72
N ALA A 282 -1.29 -27.37 -8.80
CA ALA A 282 -1.22 -28.79 -9.12
C ALA A 282 -2.50 -29.27 -9.80
N GLY A 283 -3.68 -28.80 -9.37
CA GLY A 283 -4.98 -29.10 -9.97
C GLY A 283 -5.22 -28.51 -11.36
N ARG A 284 -4.22 -27.84 -11.95
CA ARG A 284 -4.22 -27.46 -13.37
C ARG A 284 -3.83 -28.62 -14.28
N ALA A 285 -3.01 -29.55 -13.79
CA ALA A 285 -2.65 -30.73 -14.56
C ALA A 285 -3.82 -31.73 -14.63
N GLY A 286 -3.96 -32.48 -15.73
CA GLY A 286 -4.91 -33.59 -15.82
C GLY A 286 -6.39 -33.21 -16.04
N ARG A 287 -6.67 -31.98 -16.46
CA ARG A 287 -8.02 -31.56 -16.87
C ARG A 287 -8.39 -32.15 -18.25
N SER A 288 -9.69 -32.21 -18.56
CA SER A 288 -10.20 -32.55 -19.91
C SER A 288 -9.87 -33.97 -20.43
N LYS A 289 -9.91 -34.99 -19.56
CA LYS A 289 -9.72 -36.42 -19.88
C LYS A 289 -8.29 -36.84 -20.27
N GLU A 290 -7.27 -36.07 -19.89
CA GLU A 290 -5.89 -36.56 -19.99
C GLU A 290 -5.67 -37.77 -19.08
N SER A 291 -5.11 -38.85 -19.63
CA SER A 291 -4.95 -40.13 -18.92
C SER A 291 -3.85 -40.13 -17.87
N ARG A 292 -2.95 -39.14 -17.91
CA ARG A 292 -1.80 -38.99 -17.00
C ARG A 292 -1.50 -37.52 -16.78
N ALA A 293 -1.29 -37.16 -15.51
CA ALA A 293 -0.93 -35.81 -15.09
C ALA A 293 0.24 -35.88 -14.12
N ILE A 294 1.19 -34.96 -14.25
CA ILE A 294 2.36 -34.86 -13.36
C ILE A 294 2.35 -33.48 -12.71
N SER A 295 2.44 -33.46 -11.37
CA SER A 295 2.82 -32.27 -10.63
C SER A 295 4.22 -32.48 -10.08
N TYR A 296 5.16 -31.65 -10.49
CA TYR A 296 6.56 -31.74 -10.08
C TYR A 296 6.97 -30.45 -9.37
N THR A 297 7.54 -30.56 -8.18
CA THR A 297 8.02 -29.41 -7.41
C THR A 297 9.52 -29.53 -7.19
N LEU A 298 10.27 -28.50 -7.58
CA LEU A 298 11.69 -28.39 -7.28
C LEU A 298 11.84 -27.73 -5.91
N CYS A 299 12.34 -28.50 -4.94
CA CYS A 299 12.69 -27.99 -3.62
C CYS A 299 14.16 -27.54 -3.60
N LYS A 300 14.39 -26.25 -3.37
CA LYS A 300 15.74 -25.66 -3.24
C LYS A 300 16.28 -25.84 -1.81
N GLY A 301 17.56 -25.53 -1.61
CA GLY A 301 18.22 -25.59 -0.30
C GLY A 301 17.79 -24.49 0.69
N ASN A 302 16.56 -23.99 0.59
CA ASN A 302 16.01 -23.02 1.55
C ASN A 302 15.16 -23.74 2.61
N PRO A 303 14.94 -23.15 3.80
CA PRO A 303 14.25 -23.83 4.90
C PRO A 303 12.84 -24.34 4.54
N HIS A 304 12.03 -23.53 3.84
CA HIS A 304 10.65 -23.88 3.49
C HIS A 304 10.58 -25.09 2.56
N ASP A 305 11.41 -25.05 1.51
CA ASP A 305 11.49 -26.13 0.53
C ASP A 305 12.01 -27.43 1.15
N GLN A 306 12.97 -27.36 2.08
CA GLN A 306 13.49 -28.52 2.82
C GLN A 306 12.42 -29.14 3.73
N GLN A 307 11.63 -28.31 4.40
CA GLN A 307 10.54 -28.78 5.26
C GLN A 307 9.48 -29.53 4.43
N VAL A 308 9.06 -28.97 3.29
CA VAL A 308 8.09 -29.64 2.42
C VAL A 308 8.71 -30.87 1.75
N PHE A 309 10.02 -30.88 1.49
CA PHE A 309 10.71 -32.09 1.05
C PHE A 309 10.70 -33.19 2.14
N ALA A 310 10.83 -32.82 3.41
CA ALA A 310 10.74 -33.75 4.55
C ALA A 310 9.30 -34.22 4.84
N ASN A 311 8.28 -33.39 4.55
CA ASN A 311 6.87 -33.75 4.60
C ASN A 311 6.14 -33.41 3.28
N PRO A 312 6.22 -34.29 2.26
CA PRO A 312 5.57 -34.06 0.97
C PRO A 312 4.04 -34.00 1.03
N LEU A 313 3.40 -34.50 2.11
CA LEU A 313 1.95 -34.50 2.31
C LEU A 313 1.42 -33.19 2.91
N TRP A 314 2.30 -32.25 3.28
CA TRP A 314 1.96 -30.93 3.81
C TRP A 314 0.78 -30.22 3.12
N PRO A 315 0.70 -30.15 1.77
CA PRO A 315 -0.38 -29.38 1.14
C PRO A 315 -1.75 -30.07 1.26
N PHE A 316 -1.80 -31.36 1.59
CA PHE A 316 -3.05 -32.15 1.69
C PHE A 316 -3.55 -32.27 3.14
N GLU A 317 -2.66 -32.18 4.13
CA GLU A 317 -2.99 -32.35 5.56
C GLU A 317 -3.21 -31.01 6.29
N THR A 318 -2.68 -29.91 5.75
CA THR A 318 -2.81 -28.59 6.40
C THR A 318 -4.24 -28.05 6.27
N VAL A 319 -4.88 -27.75 7.40
CA VAL A 319 -6.24 -27.18 7.44
C VAL A 319 -6.21 -25.75 6.90
N ILE A 320 -7.06 -25.46 5.92
CA ILE A 320 -7.22 -24.13 5.33
C ILE A 320 -8.42 -23.45 6.03
N PRO A 321 -8.20 -22.44 6.89
CA PRO A 321 -9.28 -21.72 7.56
C PRO A 321 -10.11 -20.90 6.56
N ALA A 322 -11.37 -20.62 6.89
CA ALA A 322 -12.21 -19.74 6.09
C ALA A 322 -11.73 -18.28 6.21
N PRO A 323 -11.65 -17.52 5.11
CA PRO A 323 -11.22 -16.13 5.14
C PRO A 323 -12.25 -15.25 5.88
N MET A 324 -11.78 -14.33 6.71
CA MET A 324 -12.60 -13.32 7.40
C MET A 324 -12.48 -11.96 6.71
N VAL A 325 -13.59 -11.21 6.64
CA VAL A 325 -13.60 -9.83 6.12
C VAL A 325 -13.77 -8.86 7.29
N ALA A 326 -12.85 -7.91 7.42
CA ALA A 326 -12.93 -6.85 8.42
C ALA A 326 -13.96 -5.78 8.01
N MET A 327 -15.01 -5.61 8.82
CA MET A 327 -16.10 -4.65 8.58
C MET A 327 -15.89 -3.29 9.28
N ASN A 328 -14.77 -3.12 9.98
CA ASN A 328 -14.42 -1.94 10.77
C ASN A 328 -13.66 -0.84 9.96
N SER A 329 -13.35 -1.07 8.68
CA SER A 329 -12.63 -0.09 7.86
C SER A 329 -13.59 0.79 7.06
N GLU A 330 -13.79 2.04 7.50
CA GLU A 330 -14.62 3.03 6.78
C GLU A 330 -14.18 3.21 5.33
N ARG A 331 -12.87 3.19 5.06
CA ARG A 331 -12.31 3.40 3.73
C ARG A 331 -12.70 2.27 2.77
N LEU A 332 -12.61 1.02 3.23
CA LEU A 332 -13.00 -0.13 2.42
C LEU A 332 -14.50 -0.06 2.10
N VAL A 333 -15.33 0.25 3.10
CA VAL A 333 -16.78 0.39 2.90
C VAL A 333 -17.09 1.55 1.94
N GLN A 334 -16.41 2.69 2.06
CA GLN A 334 -16.58 3.83 1.15
C GLN A 334 -16.22 3.48 -0.31
N ARG A 335 -15.22 2.62 -0.55
CA ARG A 335 -14.92 2.14 -1.92
C ARG A 335 -16.07 1.33 -2.50
N HIS A 336 -16.77 0.52 -1.68
CA HIS A 336 -17.97 -0.20 -2.12
C HIS A 336 -19.15 0.74 -2.37
N VAL A 337 -19.32 1.79 -1.55
CA VAL A 337 -20.27 2.88 -1.78
C VAL A 337 -20.01 3.55 -3.12
N ASN A 338 -18.75 3.93 -3.40
CA ASN A 338 -18.34 4.52 -4.68
C ASN A 338 -18.65 3.59 -5.86
N SER A 339 -18.41 2.29 -5.69
CA SER A 339 -18.70 1.28 -6.72
C SER A 339 -20.19 1.16 -7.02
N LEU A 340 -21.06 1.17 -5.99
CA LEU A 340 -22.50 1.12 -6.18
C LEU A 340 -23.03 2.37 -6.88
N LEU A 341 -22.60 3.56 -6.43
CA LEU A 341 -22.97 4.84 -7.03
C LEU A 341 -22.54 4.94 -8.50
N LEU A 342 -21.29 4.53 -8.81
CA LEU A 342 -20.80 4.51 -10.18
C LEU A 342 -21.57 3.51 -11.05
N SER A 343 -21.87 2.32 -10.53
CA SER A 343 -22.65 1.31 -11.23
C SER A 343 -24.06 1.81 -11.57
N GLU A 344 -24.75 2.41 -10.60
CA GLU A 344 -26.09 2.98 -10.78
C GLU A 344 -26.07 4.07 -11.86
N TYR A 345 -25.10 4.98 -11.78
CA TYR A 345 -24.93 6.04 -12.76
C TYR A 345 -24.68 5.51 -14.17
N LEU A 346 -23.76 4.56 -14.34
CA LEU A 346 -23.42 3.97 -15.64
C LEU A 346 -24.60 3.18 -16.24
N CYS A 347 -25.34 2.42 -15.43
CA CYS A 347 -26.42 1.57 -15.92
C CYS A 347 -27.70 2.35 -16.22
N HIS A 348 -28.06 3.31 -15.36
CA HIS A 348 -29.41 3.91 -15.33
C HIS A 348 -29.45 5.40 -15.69
N VAL A 349 -28.36 6.15 -15.48
CA VAL A 349 -28.32 7.60 -15.80
C VAL A 349 -27.68 7.85 -17.15
N VAL A 350 -26.59 7.16 -17.46
CA VAL A 350 -25.95 7.23 -18.78
C VAL A 350 -26.77 6.45 -19.82
N GLY A 351 -27.34 5.30 -19.45
CA GLY A 351 -28.25 4.51 -20.29
C GLY A 351 -27.57 3.69 -21.39
N GLU A 352 -28.27 3.46 -22.51
CA GLU A 352 -27.71 2.85 -23.73
C GLU A 352 -26.98 3.92 -24.55
N THR A 353 -25.71 3.67 -24.86
CA THR A 353 -24.86 4.58 -25.65
C THR A 353 -24.54 3.95 -27.01
N GLU A 354 -24.37 4.77 -28.04
CA GLU A 354 -23.94 4.31 -29.38
C GLU A 354 -22.51 3.73 -29.40
N LYS A 355 -21.67 4.09 -28.41
CA LYS A 355 -20.40 3.41 -28.14
C LYS A 355 -20.69 2.13 -27.33
N GLU A 356 -20.22 1.00 -27.85
CA GLU A 356 -20.24 -0.31 -27.19
C GLU A 356 -19.74 -0.17 -25.73
N ARG A 357 -20.48 -0.71 -24.74
CA ARG A 357 -20.13 -0.63 -23.30
C ARG A 357 -18.77 -1.26 -22.96
N THR A 358 -18.17 -1.98 -23.90
CA THR A 358 -16.85 -2.63 -23.87
C THR A 358 -15.67 -1.66 -24.08
N SER A 359 -15.90 -0.34 -24.22
CA SER A 359 -14.82 0.64 -24.37
C SER A 359 -14.83 1.74 -23.28
N LEU A 360 -15.03 1.37 -22.01
CA LEU A 360 -14.96 2.28 -20.86
C LEU A 360 -13.51 2.78 -20.63
N ASN A 361 -13.09 3.82 -21.36
CA ASN A 361 -11.76 4.40 -21.21
C ASN A 361 -11.78 5.74 -20.44
N SER A 362 -10.63 6.12 -19.88
CA SER A 362 -10.48 7.32 -19.06
C SER A 362 -10.79 8.61 -19.84
N GLN A 363 -10.49 8.70 -21.14
CA GLN A 363 -10.85 9.88 -21.95
C GLN A 363 -12.37 10.05 -22.07
N TRP A 364 -13.11 8.97 -22.30
CA TRP A 364 -14.57 9.02 -22.38
C TRP A 364 -15.20 9.53 -21.07
N PHE A 365 -14.64 9.15 -19.92
CA PHE A 365 -15.19 9.55 -18.63
C PHE A 365 -14.75 10.96 -18.19
N PHE A 366 -13.45 11.25 -18.26
CA PHE A 366 -12.88 12.50 -17.74
C PHE A 366 -12.77 13.63 -18.77
N GLY A 367 -12.70 13.31 -20.06
CA GLY A 367 -12.46 14.27 -21.15
C GLY A 367 -13.61 15.24 -21.42
N GLU A 368 -13.27 16.44 -21.89
CA GLU A 368 -14.17 17.59 -22.05
C GLU A 368 -14.70 17.76 -23.49
N GLU A 369 -14.90 16.68 -24.26
CA GLU A 369 -15.18 16.76 -25.71
C GLU A 369 -16.58 17.32 -26.09
N LEU A 370 -17.52 17.47 -25.14
CA LEU A 370 -18.92 17.87 -25.42
C LEU A 370 -19.54 18.66 -24.25
N ASP A 371 -19.20 19.95 -24.06
CA ASP A 371 -19.75 20.94 -23.10
C ASP A 371 -19.92 20.58 -21.61
N GLN A 372 -19.88 19.30 -21.21
CA GLN A 372 -19.75 18.72 -19.86
C GLN A 372 -19.25 17.26 -19.99
N SER A 373 -18.12 16.91 -19.36
CA SER A 373 -17.64 15.53 -19.30
C SER A 373 -18.62 14.59 -18.58
N VAL A 374 -18.56 13.28 -18.86
CA VAL A 374 -19.38 12.27 -18.15
C VAL A 374 -19.14 12.33 -16.64
N CYS A 375 -17.89 12.54 -16.22
CA CYS A 375 -17.53 12.75 -14.82
C CYS A 375 -18.18 14.02 -14.21
N ASN A 376 -18.28 15.13 -14.96
CA ASN A 376 -18.98 16.33 -14.47
C ASN A 376 -20.49 16.07 -14.29
N ARG A 377 -21.11 15.33 -15.21
CA ARG A 377 -22.50 14.90 -15.07
C ARG A 377 -22.69 13.92 -13.90
N PHE A 378 -21.71 13.07 -13.60
CA PHE A 378 -21.73 12.19 -12.43
C PHE A 378 -21.70 13.00 -11.12
N LYS A 379 -20.79 13.99 -11.00
CA LYS A 379 -20.76 14.90 -9.84
C LYS A 379 -22.08 15.65 -9.66
N ALA A 380 -22.62 16.23 -10.72
CA ALA A 380 -23.92 16.91 -10.68
C ALA A 380 -25.10 15.99 -10.34
N TRP A 381 -24.99 14.69 -10.63
CA TRP A 381 -25.98 13.70 -10.22
C TRP A 381 -25.90 13.38 -8.73
N LEU A 382 -24.68 13.33 -8.14
CA LEU A 382 -24.48 13.09 -6.71
C LEU A 382 -25.00 14.24 -5.82
N GLU A 383 -24.93 15.49 -6.32
CA GLU A 383 -25.38 16.72 -5.64
C GLU A 383 -26.92 16.83 -5.47
N ARG A 384 -27.69 15.91 -6.06
CA ARG A 384 -29.15 15.94 -5.93
C ARG A 384 -29.56 15.69 -4.47
N PRO A 385 -30.62 16.37 -3.97
CA PRO A 385 -31.07 16.20 -2.58
C PRO A 385 -31.38 14.76 -2.21
N THR A 386 -32.01 14.01 -3.13
CA THR A 386 -32.35 12.59 -2.95
C THR A 386 -32.11 11.81 -4.23
N LEU A 387 -31.68 10.56 -4.08
CA LEU A 387 -31.54 9.60 -5.17
C LEU A 387 -32.32 8.31 -4.86
N SER A 388 -32.78 7.62 -5.91
CA SER A 388 -33.46 6.32 -5.79
C SER A 388 -32.62 5.25 -5.07
N ILE A 389 -31.29 5.39 -5.14
CA ILE A 389 -30.32 4.44 -4.55
C ILE A 389 -30.06 4.67 -3.06
N ASP A 390 -30.56 5.75 -2.45
CA ASP A 390 -30.23 6.13 -1.07
C ASP A 390 -30.57 5.02 -0.06
N ASN A 391 -31.73 4.37 -0.23
CA ASN A 391 -32.11 3.19 0.58
C ASN A 391 -31.13 2.01 0.42
N ALA A 392 -30.53 1.85 -0.76
CA ALA A 392 -29.54 0.81 -0.99
C ALA A 392 -28.18 1.16 -0.37
N LEU A 393 -27.81 2.45 -0.34
CA LEU A 393 -26.61 2.93 0.37
C LEU A 393 -26.73 2.66 1.88
N GLU A 394 -27.88 2.97 2.47
CA GLU A 394 -28.15 2.70 3.89
C GLU A 394 -28.08 1.21 4.22
N ARG A 395 -28.60 0.35 3.34
CA ARG A 395 -28.48 -1.11 3.47
C ARG A 395 -27.04 -1.60 3.32
N LEU A 396 -26.27 -1.02 2.39
CA LEU A 396 -24.89 -1.41 2.11
C LEU A 396 -23.97 -1.14 3.31
N VAL A 397 -24.17 0.00 4.01
CA VAL A 397 -23.35 0.36 5.17
C VAL A 397 -23.85 -0.27 6.48
N LYS A 398 -24.97 -1.00 6.46
CA LYS A 398 -25.51 -1.67 7.64
C LYS A 398 -24.54 -2.71 8.19
N GLY A 399 -24.24 -2.63 9.49
CA GLY A 399 -23.30 -3.56 10.14
C GLY A 399 -21.83 -3.27 9.85
N THR A 400 -21.50 -2.11 9.30
CA THR A 400 -20.12 -1.70 8.96
C THR A 400 -19.70 -0.44 9.71
N ALA A 401 -18.45 -0.01 9.57
CA ALA A 401 -17.94 1.23 10.15
C ALA A 401 -18.66 2.50 9.68
N LEU A 402 -19.34 2.49 8.52
CA LEU A 402 -20.12 3.63 8.02
C LEU A 402 -21.61 3.54 8.39
N HIS A 403 -21.98 2.63 9.30
CA HIS A 403 -23.36 2.51 9.75
C HIS A 403 -23.88 3.83 10.36
N GLY A 404 -25.10 4.23 9.99
CA GLY A 404 -25.73 5.45 10.50
C GLY A 404 -25.26 6.75 9.84
N VAL A 405 -24.29 6.70 8.92
CA VAL A 405 -23.93 7.83 8.05
C VAL A 405 -25.05 8.03 7.02
N THR A 406 -25.50 9.28 6.85
CA THR A 406 -26.57 9.61 5.90
C THR A 406 -26.12 9.38 4.46
N ALA A 407 -27.07 8.99 3.59
CA ALA A 407 -26.81 8.79 2.17
C ALA A 407 -26.16 10.03 1.51
N GLU A 408 -26.60 11.24 1.88
CA GLU A 408 -26.03 12.51 1.42
C GLU A 408 -24.51 12.60 1.69
N LYS A 409 -24.09 12.39 2.94
CA LYS A 409 -22.65 12.42 3.31
C LYS A 409 -21.83 11.36 2.59
N LEU A 410 -22.42 10.19 2.33
CA LEU A 410 -21.76 9.13 1.57
C LEU A 410 -21.52 9.56 0.11
N ARG A 411 -22.47 10.27 -0.50
CA ARG A 411 -22.35 10.84 -1.86
C ARG A 411 -21.34 11.98 -1.92
N ASP A 412 -21.34 12.87 -0.93
CA ASP A 412 -20.37 13.98 -0.85
C ASP A 412 -18.93 13.45 -0.83
N LYS A 413 -18.65 12.44 0.00
CA LYS A 413 -17.34 11.77 0.04
C LYS A 413 -16.97 11.16 -1.32
N THR A 414 -17.93 10.57 -2.05
CA THR A 414 -17.70 10.05 -3.40
C THR A 414 -17.37 11.19 -4.39
N GLN A 415 -18.08 12.31 -4.30
CA GLN A 415 -17.88 13.48 -5.15
C GLN A 415 -16.50 14.11 -4.95
N GLU A 416 -16.10 14.33 -3.71
CA GLU A 416 -14.77 14.87 -3.36
C GLU A 416 -13.67 13.97 -3.93
N ALA A 417 -13.78 12.65 -3.71
CA ALA A 417 -12.80 11.69 -4.18
C ALA A 417 -12.67 11.68 -5.71
N ILE A 418 -13.78 11.67 -6.46
CA ILE A 418 -13.72 11.63 -7.93
C ILE A 418 -13.24 12.96 -8.54
N ALA A 419 -13.51 14.09 -7.90
CA ALA A 419 -13.06 15.42 -8.35
C ALA A 419 -11.53 15.56 -8.31
N VAL A 420 -10.89 15.03 -7.28
CA VAL A 420 -9.41 14.98 -7.18
C VAL A 420 -8.82 14.17 -8.34
N LEU A 421 -9.43 13.03 -8.67
CA LEU A 421 -8.96 12.16 -9.77
C LEU A 421 -9.11 12.81 -11.14
N GLN A 422 -10.25 13.48 -11.39
CA GLN A 422 -10.50 14.18 -12.63
C GLN A 422 -9.51 15.34 -12.85
N THR A 423 -9.30 16.18 -11.82
CA THR A 423 -8.33 17.30 -11.89
C THR A 423 -6.94 16.79 -12.22
N ARG A 424 -6.53 15.69 -11.57
CA ARG A 424 -5.25 15.03 -11.85
C ARG A 424 -5.18 14.51 -13.29
N TRP A 425 -6.21 13.83 -13.79
CA TRP A 425 -6.21 13.30 -15.17
C TRP A 425 -6.13 14.43 -16.21
N LEU A 426 -6.94 15.48 -16.06
CA LEU A 426 -6.98 16.62 -16.99
C LEU A 426 -5.64 17.38 -17.06
N GLY A 427 -4.94 17.54 -15.94
CA GLY A 427 -3.62 18.16 -15.92
C GLY A 427 -2.63 17.43 -16.84
N ILE A 428 -2.54 16.11 -16.70
CA ILE A 428 -1.67 15.25 -17.52
C ILE A 428 -2.04 15.33 -19.01
N PHE A 429 -3.33 15.24 -19.31
CA PHE A 429 -3.81 15.29 -20.68
C PHE A 429 -3.45 16.62 -21.37
N ARG A 430 -3.70 17.75 -20.69
CA ARG A 430 -3.39 19.09 -21.21
C ARG A 430 -1.88 19.27 -21.42
N ASP A 431 -1.05 18.77 -20.50
CA ASP A 431 0.41 18.83 -20.62
C ASP A 431 0.92 18.01 -21.81
N LEU A 432 0.41 16.78 -22.00
CA LEU A 432 0.77 15.93 -23.13
C LEU A 432 0.39 16.58 -24.47
N VAL A 433 -0.82 17.13 -24.58
CA VAL A 433 -1.29 17.83 -25.78
C VAL A 433 -0.43 19.04 -26.09
N LYS A 434 -0.08 19.85 -25.08
CA LYS A 434 0.82 20.99 -25.22
C LYS A 434 2.20 20.56 -25.73
N GLN A 435 2.83 19.58 -25.07
CA GLN A 435 4.16 19.11 -25.46
C GLN A 435 4.20 18.50 -26.86
N GLU A 436 3.13 17.80 -27.24
CA GLU A 436 2.95 17.25 -28.57
C GLU A 436 2.88 18.36 -29.63
N SER A 437 2.10 19.41 -29.37
CA SER A 437 1.93 20.54 -30.30
C SER A 437 3.22 21.33 -30.53
N GLU A 438 4.08 21.41 -29.51
CA GLU A 438 5.37 22.11 -29.55
C GLU A 438 6.51 21.25 -30.15
N SER A 439 6.24 19.99 -30.50
CA SER A 439 7.27 19.03 -30.92
C SER A 439 7.33 18.81 -32.43
N GLN A 440 8.55 18.55 -32.94
CA GLN A 440 8.76 18.32 -34.37
C GLN A 440 8.20 16.96 -34.84
N PRO A 441 7.49 16.91 -35.99
CA PRO A 441 6.99 15.66 -36.56
C PRO A 441 8.09 14.62 -36.85
N ASN A 442 7.73 13.32 -36.79
CA ASN A 442 8.63 12.20 -37.10
C ASN A 442 9.91 12.07 -36.24
N THR A 443 9.94 12.71 -35.07
CA THR A 443 11.01 12.54 -34.08
C THR A 443 10.68 11.43 -33.06
N PRO A 444 11.70 10.75 -32.48
CA PRO A 444 11.48 9.81 -31.39
C PRO A 444 10.74 10.44 -30.19
N TYR A 445 10.99 11.72 -29.92
CA TYR A 445 10.32 12.51 -28.88
C TYR A 445 8.81 12.65 -29.15
N ARG A 446 8.42 13.11 -30.35
CA ARG A 446 7.02 13.20 -30.79
C ARG A 446 6.33 11.84 -30.67
N ARG A 447 6.99 10.77 -31.12
CA ARG A 447 6.42 9.41 -31.08
C ARG A 447 6.19 8.92 -29.65
N ARG A 448 7.12 9.18 -28.72
CA ARG A 448 6.93 8.87 -27.30
C ARG A 448 5.69 9.57 -26.74
N LEU A 449 5.53 10.86 -27.02
CA LEU A 449 4.36 11.64 -26.57
C LEU A 449 3.04 11.10 -27.15
N GLU A 450 3.01 10.72 -28.43
CA GLU A 450 1.83 10.09 -29.04
C GLU A 450 1.44 8.79 -28.33
N LEU A 451 2.44 7.96 -27.99
CA LEU A 451 2.23 6.70 -27.27
C LEU A 451 1.74 6.96 -25.84
N GLU A 452 2.35 7.90 -25.11
CA GLU A 452 1.94 8.29 -23.75
C GLU A 452 0.53 8.85 -23.73
N LYS A 453 0.19 9.76 -24.66
CA LYS A 453 -1.17 10.29 -24.82
C LYS A 453 -2.17 9.18 -25.13
N LYS A 454 -1.87 8.34 -26.12
CA LYS A 454 -2.74 7.21 -26.49
C LYS A 454 -3.00 6.29 -25.30
N ARG A 455 -1.97 5.94 -24.52
CA ARG A 455 -2.07 5.11 -23.32
C ARG A 455 -2.86 5.80 -22.20
N HIS A 456 -2.63 7.10 -21.99
CA HIS A 456 -3.31 7.87 -20.96
C HIS A 456 -4.82 8.03 -21.22
N CYS A 457 -5.18 8.24 -22.49
CA CYS A 457 -6.56 8.35 -22.95
C CYS A 457 -7.28 7.01 -23.02
N GLY A 458 -6.60 5.99 -23.55
CA GLY A 458 -7.14 4.64 -23.75
C GLY A 458 -7.07 3.72 -22.53
N GLU A 459 -6.63 4.22 -21.36
CA GLU A 459 -6.60 3.41 -20.13
C GLU A 459 -8.02 3.00 -19.73
N TYR A 460 -8.18 1.74 -19.30
CA TYR A 460 -9.46 1.24 -18.85
C TYR A 460 -9.90 1.93 -17.55
N LEU A 461 -11.11 2.51 -17.55
CA LEU A 461 -11.60 3.38 -16.49
C LEU A 461 -11.63 2.69 -15.13
N LEU A 462 -12.21 1.48 -15.05
CA LEU A 462 -12.34 0.80 -13.76
C LEU A 462 -10.98 0.42 -13.18
N ARG A 463 -9.99 0.10 -14.04
CA ARG A 463 -8.60 -0.14 -13.60
C ARG A 463 -7.96 1.14 -13.09
N ASP A 464 -8.11 2.27 -13.78
CA ASP A 464 -7.56 3.56 -13.36
C ASP A 464 -8.15 3.99 -12.00
N LEU A 465 -9.46 3.81 -11.80
CA LEU A 465 -10.14 4.11 -10.54
C LEU A 465 -9.75 3.15 -9.40
N ALA A 466 -9.59 1.85 -9.67
CA ALA A 466 -9.12 0.88 -8.69
C ALA A 466 -7.65 1.12 -8.28
N ALA A 467 -6.76 1.38 -9.25
CA ALA A 467 -5.35 1.67 -9.01
C ALA A 467 -5.13 2.90 -8.12
N ARG A 468 -6.10 3.81 -8.11
CA ARG A 468 -6.12 5.05 -7.31
C ARG A 468 -7.00 4.96 -6.08
N THR A 469 -7.38 3.75 -5.68
CA THR A 469 -8.14 3.47 -4.44
C THR A 469 -9.55 4.06 -4.37
N PHE A 470 -10.14 4.48 -5.50
CA PHE A 470 -11.52 4.95 -5.56
C PHE A 470 -12.52 3.79 -5.58
N LEU A 471 -12.18 2.72 -6.30
CA LEU A 471 -12.93 1.45 -6.34
C LEU A 471 -12.23 0.37 -5.52
N PRO A 472 -12.94 -0.71 -5.12
CA PRO A 472 -12.30 -1.89 -4.55
C PRO A 472 -11.32 -2.50 -5.56
N GLY A 473 -10.09 -2.76 -5.11
CA GLY A 473 -9.01 -3.27 -5.95
C GLY A 473 -8.98 -4.78 -6.10
N TYR A 474 -10.10 -5.51 -6.02
CA TYR A 474 -10.08 -6.98 -6.11
C TYR A 474 -9.40 -7.41 -7.42
N GLY A 475 -8.18 -7.95 -7.29
CA GLY A 475 -7.32 -8.26 -8.42
C GLY A 475 -6.42 -7.12 -8.91
N PHE A 476 -6.71 -5.83 -8.73
CA PHE A 476 -5.88 -4.71 -9.21
C PHE A 476 -4.92 -4.19 -8.13
N PRO A 477 -3.65 -3.89 -8.43
CA PRO A 477 -2.76 -3.35 -7.43
C PRO A 477 -3.14 -1.89 -7.17
N THR A 478 -3.06 -1.43 -5.92
CA THR A 478 -3.22 -0.02 -5.55
C THR A 478 -1.86 0.68 -5.57
N ASP A 479 -1.83 2.01 -5.67
CA ASP A 479 -0.59 2.83 -5.71
C ASP A 479 0.42 2.33 -6.74
N VAL A 480 -0.06 2.12 -7.96
CA VAL A 480 0.71 1.50 -9.03
C VAL A 480 1.59 2.51 -9.74
N VAL A 481 2.85 2.14 -9.96
CA VAL A 481 3.78 2.85 -10.82
C VAL A 481 4.26 1.99 -11.98
N THR A 482 4.59 2.65 -13.08
CA THR A 482 4.99 2.00 -14.33
C THR A 482 6.50 1.96 -14.48
N PHE A 483 7.00 0.92 -15.14
CA PHE A 483 8.34 0.88 -15.72
C PHE A 483 8.24 1.12 -17.23
N ASP A 484 8.71 2.29 -17.68
CA ASP A 484 8.78 2.61 -19.11
C ASP A 484 9.98 1.91 -19.73
N ASN A 485 9.69 0.86 -20.50
CA ASN A 485 10.65 0.03 -21.20
C ASN A 485 10.86 0.45 -22.66
N PHE A 486 10.58 1.71 -23.02
CA PHE A 486 10.79 2.23 -24.37
C PHE A 486 12.27 2.16 -24.78
N THR A 487 12.54 1.55 -25.94
CA THR A 487 13.89 1.49 -26.54
C THR A 487 13.90 2.03 -27.97
N MET A 488 15.04 2.55 -28.39
CA MET A 488 15.25 3.02 -29.76
C MET A 488 15.21 1.85 -30.76
N GLU A 489 15.61 0.65 -30.34
CA GLU A 489 15.52 -0.58 -31.12
C GLU A 489 14.05 -0.91 -31.46
N ASP A 490 13.16 -0.89 -30.46
CA ASP A 490 11.73 -1.13 -30.67
C ASP A 490 11.12 -0.03 -31.57
N TYR A 491 11.51 1.23 -31.40
CA TYR A 491 11.07 2.33 -32.27
C TYR A 491 11.48 2.13 -33.74
N ILE A 492 12.75 1.76 -34.00
CA ILE A 492 13.25 1.50 -35.35
C ILE A 492 12.52 0.30 -35.96
N ARG A 493 12.35 -0.78 -35.19
CA ARG A 493 11.66 -2.00 -35.63
C ARG A 493 10.20 -1.73 -36.03
N GLU A 494 9.46 -0.97 -35.23
CA GLU A 494 8.07 -0.61 -35.53
C GLU A 494 7.93 0.39 -36.69
N LYS A 495 8.92 1.25 -36.91
CA LYS A 495 8.95 2.12 -38.11
C LYS A 495 9.15 1.30 -39.39
N THR A 496 9.91 0.21 -39.30
CA THR A 496 10.28 -0.64 -40.44
C THR A 496 9.18 -1.66 -40.78
N HIS A 497 8.53 -2.20 -39.76
CA HIS A 497 7.38 -3.10 -39.90
C HIS A 497 6.12 -2.38 -39.42
N LYS A 498 5.19 -2.04 -40.33
CA LYS A 498 3.85 -1.51 -39.99
C LYS A 498 3.15 -2.46 -39.00
N SER A 499 3.37 -2.27 -37.70
CA SER A 499 2.76 -3.10 -36.67
C SER A 499 1.30 -2.68 -36.49
N ARG A 500 0.41 -3.67 -36.35
CA ARG A 500 -1.00 -3.45 -35.99
C ARG A 500 -1.07 -2.85 -34.58
N ASP A 501 -2.13 -2.09 -34.34
CA ASP A 501 -2.41 -1.50 -33.04
C ASP A 501 -2.57 -2.59 -31.96
N LYS A 502 -1.81 -2.45 -30.87
CA LYS A 502 -1.79 -3.38 -29.74
C LYS A 502 -2.91 -3.03 -28.76
N ASN A 503 -3.84 -3.94 -28.51
CA ASN A 503 -4.89 -3.80 -27.48
C ASN A 503 -4.52 -4.61 -26.21
N ASP A 504 -4.77 -4.04 -25.03
CA ASP A 504 -4.58 -4.69 -23.73
C ASP A 504 -5.93 -5.17 -23.17
N ARG A 505 -5.92 -6.28 -22.41
CA ARG A 505 -7.11 -6.87 -21.77
C ARG A 505 -7.48 -6.02 -20.58
N GLU A 506 -8.76 -5.81 -20.32
CA GLU A 506 -9.29 -5.01 -19.20
C GLU A 506 -8.97 -5.57 -17.80
N ASP A 507 -8.72 -6.87 -17.70
CA ASP A 507 -8.43 -7.61 -16.44
C ASP A 507 -6.92 -7.75 -16.11
N ASN A 508 -6.02 -7.11 -16.88
CA ASN A 508 -4.59 -7.26 -16.64
C ASN A 508 -4.03 -6.34 -15.53
N VAL A 509 -3.60 -6.97 -14.45
CA VAL A 509 -3.16 -6.39 -13.17
C VAL A 509 -1.71 -5.86 -13.19
N SER A 510 -0.82 -6.52 -13.94
CA SER A 510 0.62 -6.17 -13.95
C SER A 510 1.01 -5.26 -15.11
N ARG A 511 0.00 -4.71 -15.80
CA ARG A 511 0.15 -3.65 -16.78
C ARG A 511 -0.78 -2.50 -16.46
N TYR A 512 -0.22 -1.30 -16.40
CA TYR A 512 -0.96 -0.05 -16.23
C TYR A 512 -0.51 0.90 -17.34
N LYS A 513 -1.46 1.50 -18.08
CA LYS A 513 -1.16 2.30 -19.28
C LYS A 513 -0.33 1.55 -20.31
N GLY A 514 -0.55 0.23 -20.42
CA GLY A 514 0.19 -0.66 -21.32
C GLY A 514 1.69 -0.78 -21.05
N LEU A 515 2.13 -0.45 -19.84
CA LEU A 515 3.50 -0.63 -19.36
C LEU A 515 3.54 -1.63 -18.19
N PRO A 516 4.64 -2.39 -18.01
CA PRO A 516 4.85 -3.20 -16.81
C PRO A 516 4.68 -2.34 -15.55
N SER A 517 3.99 -2.88 -14.55
CA SER A 517 3.62 -2.10 -13.38
C SER A 517 3.75 -2.88 -12.07
N ARG A 518 3.97 -2.15 -10.98
CA ARG A 518 4.09 -2.68 -9.61
C ARG A 518 3.50 -1.68 -8.61
N ASN A 519 3.05 -2.18 -7.46
CA ASN A 519 2.78 -1.31 -6.30
C ASN A 519 4.08 -0.55 -5.95
N LEU A 520 3.94 0.74 -5.65
CA LEU A 520 5.05 1.66 -5.43
C LEU A 520 6.04 1.18 -4.35
N SER A 521 5.55 0.61 -3.25
CA SER A 521 6.39 0.09 -2.16
C SER A 521 7.34 -1.04 -2.60
N VAL A 522 6.96 -1.79 -3.63
CA VAL A 522 7.76 -2.85 -4.24
C VAL A 522 8.62 -2.29 -5.37
N ALA A 523 8.06 -1.36 -6.15
CA ALA A 523 8.71 -0.76 -7.32
C ALA A 523 9.97 0.03 -6.96
N ILE A 524 9.99 0.71 -5.81
CA ILE A 524 11.20 1.40 -5.30
C ILE A 524 12.39 0.46 -5.05
N ARG A 525 12.19 -0.86 -5.15
CA ARG A 525 13.24 -1.88 -5.11
C ARG A 525 13.40 -2.62 -6.44
N GLU A 526 12.31 -3.15 -6.99
CA GLU A 526 12.36 -3.96 -8.22
C GLU A 526 12.64 -3.13 -9.48
N TYR A 527 12.17 -1.88 -9.51
CA TYR A 527 12.36 -0.96 -10.64
C TYR A 527 13.35 0.16 -10.32
N ALA A 528 13.95 0.14 -9.12
CA ALA A 528 14.88 1.17 -8.71
C ALA A 528 16.09 1.30 -9.66
N PRO A 529 16.67 2.50 -9.81
CA PRO A 529 17.82 2.72 -10.66
C PRO A 529 19.00 1.78 -10.34
N GLY A 530 19.50 1.09 -11.36
CA GLY A 530 20.52 0.04 -11.24
C GLY A 530 19.97 -1.39 -11.17
N ALA A 531 18.68 -1.59 -10.88
CA ALA A 531 18.04 -2.89 -10.91
C ALA A 531 17.85 -3.41 -12.36
N GLU A 532 17.89 -4.73 -12.52
CA GLU A 532 17.67 -5.40 -13.80
C GLU A 532 16.34 -6.17 -13.79
N ILE A 533 15.57 -6.01 -14.87
CA ILE A 533 14.18 -6.46 -14.98
C ILE A 533 14.07 -7.32 -16.23
N ILE A 534 13.55 -8.53 -16.08
CA ILE A 534 13.32 -9.46 -17.20
C ILE A 534 11.89 -9.29 -17.70
N LEU A 535 11.71 -9.01 -18.98
CA LEU A 535 10.42 -8.94 -19.67
C LEU A 535 10.53 -9.64 -21.03
N ASP A 536 9.70 -10.65 -21.29
CA ASP A 536 9.66 -11.37 -22.58
C ASP A 536 11.04 -11.94 -23.00
N GLY A 537 11.81 -12.45 -22.04
CA GLY A 537 13.17 -12.96 -22.27
C GLY A 537 14.23 -11.89 -22.54
N ARG A 538 13.87 -10.60 -22.43
CA ARG A 538 14.80 -9.45 -22.52
C ARG A 538 15.09 -8.89 -21.14
N VAL A 539 16.34 -8.51 -20.91
CA VAL A 539 16.82 -7.88 -19.70
C VAL A 539 16.92 -6.37 -19.93
N PHE A 540 16.17 -5.61 -19.13
CA PHE A 540 16.17 -4.16 -19.10
C PHE A 540 16.84 -3.68 -17.82
N ARG A 541 17.69 -2.65 -17.91
CA ARG A 541 18.26 -2.01 -16.74
C ARG A 541 17.55 -0.69 -16.46
N SER A 542 17.08 -0.51 -15.23
CA SER A 542 16.52 0.77 -14.79
C SER A 542 17.62 1.83 -14.73
N ALA A 543 17.43 2.92 -15.48
CA ALA A 543 18.41 4.01 -15.63
C ALA A 543 18.01 5.28 -14.87
N GLY A 544 16.82 5.29 -14.28
CA GLY A 544 16.30 6.46 -13.61
C GLY A 544 14.83 6.35 -13.24
N VAL A 545 14.29 7.49 -12.81
CA VAL A 545 12.90 7.64 -12.40
C VAL A 545 12.15 8.54 -13.38
N SER A 546 10.88 8.25 -13.59
CA SER A 546 9.96 9.23 -14.16
C SER A 546 9.65 10.25 -13.08
N LEU A 547 9.93 11.50 -13.41
CA LEU A 547 9.72 12.63 -12.54
C LEU A 547 8.34 13.26 -12.79
N HIS A 548 7.81 13.97 -11.80
CA HIS A 548 6.47 14.53 -11.81
C HIS A 548 6.29 15.78 -12.71
N TRP A 549 7.34 16.31 -13.35
CA TRP A 549 7.25 17.50 -14.25
C TRP A 549 6.35 17.31 -15.48
N HIS A 550 5.86 16.10 -15.75
CA HIS A 550 4.87 15.82 -16.78
C HIS A 550 3.42 15.78 -16.26
N ASN A 551 3.23 15.82 -14.94
CA ASN A 551 1.94 15.70 -14.27
C ASN A 551 1.88 16.68 -13.08
N LEU A 552 1.53 17.95 -13.32
CA LEU A 552 0.84 18.91 -12.42
C LEU A 552 1.25 20.37 -12.72
N ASN A 553 0.30 21.13 -13.28
CA ASN A 553 0.04 22.57 -13.09
C ASN A 553 1.21 23.55 -13.28
N ALA A 554 1.45 23.94 -14.53
CA ALA A 554 2.06 25.22 -14.86
C ALA A 554 1.12 26.38 -14.50
N ASP A 555 1.14 26.77 -13.24
CA ASP A 555 1.16 28.17 -12.79
C ASP A 555 1.98 28.37 -11.50
N THR A 556 2.66 27.31 -11.03
CA THR A 556 3.71 27.46 -10.03
C THR A 556 4.97 26.80 -10.55
N ASN A 557 6.07 27.51 -10.43
CA ASN A 557 7.43 27.05 -10.75
C ASN A 557 7.88 26.07 -9.66
N GLU A 558 7.08 25.04 -9.37
CA GLU A 558 7.37 24.04 -8.36
C GLU A 558 8.31 23.01 -8.96
N ALA A 559 9.61 23.31 -8.88
CA ALA A 559 10.65 22.30 -8.98
C ALA A 559 10.22 21.08 -8.16
N GLN A 560 10.31 19.89 -8.76
CA GLN A 560 9.90 18.64 -8.13
C GLN A 560 10.39 18.58 -6.69
N ARG A 561 9.41 18.61 -5.77
CA ARG A 561 9.67 18.77 -4.35
C ARG A 561 10.19 17.45 -3.80
N LEU A 562 11.31 17.53 -3.08
CA LEU A 562 11.83 16.43 -2.29
C LEU A 562 11.22 16.55 -0.91
N ASP A 563 10.53 15.50 -0.49
CA ASP A 563 9.90 15.42 0.81
C ASP A 563 10.96 15.14 1.88
N SER A 564 10.56 15.28 3.15
CA SER A 564 11.44 15.02 4.28
C SER A 564 10.79 14.02 5.22
N ALA A 565 11.33 12.81 5.29
CA ALA A 565 10.99 11.84 6.33
C ALA A 565 12.02 11.93 7.46
N TRP A 566 11.58 11.86 8.71
CA TRP A 566 12.50 11.94 9.84
C TRP A 566 12.08 11.09 11.04
N ARG A 567 13.06 10.79 11.90
CA ARG A 567 12.88 10.14 13.20
C ARG A 567 13.53 10.95 14.31
N CYS A 568 12.80 11.23 15.37
CA CYS A 568 13.36 11.93 16.53
C CYS A 568 14.36 11.02 17.25
N HIS A 569 15.60 11.48 17.41
CA HIS A 569 16.66 10.76 18.12
C HIS A 569 16.40 10.66 19.64
N LYS A 570 15.57 11.54 20.19
CA LYS A 570 15.28 11.61 21.64
C LYS A 570 14.07 10.78 22.05
N CYS A 571 12.95 10.88 21.33
CA CYS A 571 11.69 10.20 21.70
C CYS A 571 11.22 9.11 20.73
N GLY A 572 11.87 8.93 19.57
CA GLY A 572 11.49 7.94 18.57
C GLY A 572 10.25 8.29 17.73
N THR A 573 9.66 9.48 17.93
CA THR A 573 8.55 9.98 17.10
C THR A 573 8.99 10.08 15.65
N LEU A 574 8.15 9.61 14.74
CA LEU A 574 8.36 9.69 13.30
C LEU A 574 7.59 10.88 12.73
N GLY A 575 8.14 11.53 11.71
CA GLY A 575 7.46 12.55 10.95
C GLY A 575 7.72 12.43 9.46
N TYR A 576 6.77 12.94 8.68
CA TYR A 576 6.85 13.05 7.23
C TYR A 576 6.29 14.41 6.84
N GLU A 577 7.08 15.20 6.12
CA GLU A 577 6.70 16.52 5.64
C GLU A 577 6.77 16.53 4.12
N GLU A 578 5.63 16.82 3.49
CA GLU A 578 5.52 17.02 2.04
C GLU A 578 6.04 18.41 1.66
N GLY A 579 6.87 18.48 0.62
CA GLY A 579 7.39 19.75 0.12
C GLY A 579 8.72 20.20 0.73
N ILE A 580 9.22 21.35 0.26
CA ILE A 580 10.52 21.92 0.67
C ILE A 580 10.43 22.38 2.13
N GLY A 581 10.58 21.46 3.07
CA GLY A 581 11.24 21.75 4.34
C GLY A 581 12.69 22.05 3.99
N GLY A 582 13.06 23.33 3.95
CA GLY A 582 14.40 23.76 3.61
C GLY A 582 15.48 23.08 4.48
N SER A 583 16.72 23.44 4.23
CA SER A 583 17.86 23.21 5.14
C SER A 583 17.70 23.87 6.54
N GLY A 584 16.47 24.25 6.91
CA GLY A 584 16.12 24.74 8.23
C GLY A 584 15.99 23.63 9.26
N ASP A 585 15.92 24.06 10.51
CA ASP A 585 15.82 23.16 11.65
C ASP A 585 14.43 22.54 11.71
N LEU A 586 14.40 21.20 11.63
CA LEU A 586 13.21 20.39 11.89
C LEU A 586 13.13 20.12 13.38
N PHE A 587 11.92 20.21 13.94
CA PHE A 587 11.65 19.92 15.34
C PHE A 587 10.64 18.79 15.47
N CYS A 588 10.78 18.00 16.52
CA CYS A 588 9.89 16.88 16.80
C CYS A 588 8.45 17.37 17.03
N THR A 589 7.49 16.84 16.26
CA THR A 589 6.05 17.13 16.36
C THR A 589 5.39 16.65 17.65
N ASN A 590 6.03 15.74 18.39
CA ASN A 590 5.58 15.40 19.74
C ASN A 590 5.77 16.62 20.65
N SER A 591 4.65 17.18 21.10
CA SER A 591 4.57 18.39 21.94
C SER A 591 5.32 18.27 23.26
N ALA A 592 5.44 17.06 23.82
CA ALA A 592 6.22 16.79 25.03
C ALA A 592 7.73 16.75 24.76
N CYS A 593 8.16 16.50 23.52
CA CYS A 593 9.57 16.38 23.17
C CYS A 593 10.16 17.66 22.60
N GLY A 594 9.55 18.25 21.55
CA GLY A 594 10.00 19.49 20.89
C GLY A 594 11.45 19.54 20.38
N GLU A 595 12.18 18.42 20.37
CA GLU A 595 13.63 18.37 20.15
C GLU A 595 14.02 18.56 18.68
N ARG A 596 15.17 19.19 18.42
CA ARG A 596 15.69 19.36 17.06
C ARG A 596 16.08 18.02 16.43
N ILE A 597 15.70 17.79 15.19
CA ILE A 597 16.01 16.57 14.44
C ILE A 597 17.43 16.67 13.85
N THR A 598 18.25 15.62 14.07
CA THR A 598 19.60 15.54 13.51
C THR A 598 19.58 15.12 12.03
N LEU A 599 20.59 15.55 11.26
CA LEU A 599 20.70 15.24 9.83
C LEU A 599 20.74 13.72 9.55
N ASP A 600 21.37 12.93 10.42
CA ASP A 600 21.47 11.46 10.27
C ASP A 600 20.11 10.75 10.37
N ASN A 601 19.16 11.33 11.11
CA ASN A 601 17.80 10.81 11.23
C ASN A 601 16.82 11.49 10.27
N ARG A 602 17.32 12.26 9.31
CA ARG A 602 16.55 12.86 8.23
C ARG A 602 16.82 12.10 6.93
N ARG A 603 15.77 11.90 6.14
CA ARG A 603 15.83 11.39 4.77
C ARG A 603 15.30 12.45 3.84
N GLN A 604 16.07 12.77 2.81
CA GLN A 604 15.57 13.53 1.68
C GLN A 604 14.91 12.55 0.71
N VAL A 605 13.60 12.66 0.53
CA VAL A 605 12.78 11.64 -0.09
C VAL A 605 12.29 12.09 -1.44
N LEU A 606 12.42 11.21 -2.43
CA LEU A 606 11.69 11.31 -3.69
C LEU A 606 10.67 10.19 -3.76
N GLN A 607 9.40 10.55 -3.91
CA GLN A 607 8.37 9.60 -4.36
C GLN A 607 8.36 9.53 -5.90
N PRO A 608 8.79 8.41 -6.51
CA PRO A 608 8.86 8.31 -7.97
C PRO A 608 7.47 8.21 -8.61
N ALA A 609 7.26 8.89 -9.74
CA ALA A 609 6.03 8.74 -10.54
C ALA A 609 6.03 7.45 -11.37
N GLY A 610 7.21 6.85 -11.54
CA GLY A 610 7.49 5.71 -12.40
C GLY A 610 9.00 5.53 -12.53
N PHE A 611 9.40 4.54 -13.31
CA PHE A 611 10.79 4.19 -13.56
C PHE A 611 11.03 4.06 -15.05
N VAL A 612 12.26 4.25 -15.50
CA VAL A 612 12.58 4.31 -16.94
C VAL A 612 13.84 3.51 -17.26
N THR A 613 13.83 2.81 -18.39
CA THR A 613 15.06 2.32 -19.02
C THR A 613 15.78 3.45 -19.77
N ASP A 614 17.06 3.29 -20.03
CA ASP A 614 17.75 4.14 -21.01
C ASP A 614 17.36 3.69 -22.41
N ALA A 615 16.68 4.57 -23.16
CA ALA A 615 16.16 4.27 -24.48
C ALA A 615 17.27 3.92 -25.51
N HIS A 616 18.52 4.32 -25.25
CA HIS A 616 19.64 4.10 -26.16
C HIS A 616 20.54 2.93 -25.76
N THR A 617 20.27 2.28 -24.63
CA THR A 617 21.01 1.09 -24.22
C THR A 617 20.39 -0.15 -24.86
N PRO A 618 21.16 -1.01 -25.54
CA PRO A 618 20.62 -2.22 -26.15
C PRO A 618 20.16 -3.21 -25.08
N VAL A 619 19.10 -3.96 -25.40
CA VAL A 619 18.59 -5.03 -24.53
C VAL A 619 19.43 -6.30 -24.71
N THR A 620 19.51 -7.14 -23.68
CA THR A 620 20.23 -8.42 -23.73
C THR A 620 19.33 -9.57 -23.26
N ASN A 621 19.73 -10.82 -23.48
CA ASN A 621 19.09 -11.97 -22.82
C ASN A 621 19.98 -12.61 -21.73
N ASN A 622 21.01 -11.89 -21.28
CA ASN A 622 21.98 -12.40 -20.31
C ASN A 622 21.45 -12.29 -18.88
N ILE A 623 21.20 -13.42 -18.25
CA ILE A 623 20.72 -13.53 -16.86
C ILE A 623 21.80 -13.94 -15.85
N GLU A 624 23.06 -14.05 -16.27
CA GLU A 624 24.17 -14.51 -15.41
C GLU A 624 24.46 -13.56 -14.24
N THR A 625 24.21 -12.25 -14.41
CA THR A 625 24.58 -11.22 -13.42
C THR A 625 23.41 -10.30 -13.09
N MET A 626 22.31 -10.88 -12.60
CA MET A 626 21.14 -10.10 -12.18
C MET A 626 21.45 -9.20 -10.98
N LYS A 627 21.23 -7.89 -11.14
CA LYS A 627 21.37 -6.91 -10.05
C LYS A 627 20.07 -6.67 -9.29
N PHE A 628 20.13 -6.76 -7.96
CA PHE A 628 18.99 -6.52 -7.06
C PHE A 628 19.32 -5.42 -6.04
N ILE A 629 18.32 -4.62 -5.68
CA ILE A 629 18.42 -3.59 -4.65
C ILE A 629 18.05 -4.19 -3.27
N PRO A 630 18.85 -3.96 -2.21
CA PRO A 630 18.56 -4.47 -0.86
C PRO A 630 17.23 -3.96 -0.28
N VAL A 631 16.66 -4.73 0.65
CA VAL A 631 15.47 -4.34 1.42
C VAL A 631 15.90 -3.49 2.60
N VAL A 632 15.19 -2.39 2.86
CA VAL A 632 15.40 -1.52 4.03
C VAL A 632 14.15 -1.58 4.92
N PRO A 633 14.30 -1.66 6.26
CA PRO A 633 13.16 -1.63 7.17
C PRO A 633 12.27 -0.39 6.97
N ALA A 634 10.96 -0.61 6.98
CA ALA A 634 9.98 0.45 6.86
C ALA A 634 9.84 1.22 8.18
N TRP A 635 9.47 2.50 8.10
CA TRP A 635 9.07 3.29 9.27
C TRP A 635 7.55 3.30 9.39
N VAL A 636 7.05 2.86 10.55
CA VAL A 636 5.62 2.64 10.77
C VAL A 636 5.10 3.64 11.79
N PHE A 637 4.13 4.43 11.35
CA PHE A 637 3.50 5.50 12.10
C PHE A 637 2.19 5.00 12.68
N VAL A 638 2.04 5.11 13.99
CA VAL A 638 0.81 4.79 14.72
C VAL A 638 0.24 6.09 15.24
N LYS A 639 -0.99 6.40 14.84
CA LYS A 639 -1.76 7.54 15.35
C LYS A 639 -2.93 7.03 16.18
N ALA A 640 -2.61 6.50 17.36
CA ALA A 640 -3.57 5.96 18.31
C ALA A 640 -3.04 6.14 19.74
N GLU A 641 -3.95 6.25 20.71
CA GLU A 641 -3.60 6.28 22.12
C GLU A 641 -3.11 4.90 22.59
N ARG A 642 -2.22 4.90 23.59
CA ARG A 642 -1.72 3.67 24.21
C ARG A 642 -2.73 3.18 25.24
N VAL A 643 -3.13 1.92 25.11
CA VAL A 643 -4.04 1.23 26.02
C VAL A 643 -3.26 0.09 26.70
N PRO A 644 -3.45 -0.17 28.00
CA PRO A 644 -2.82 -1.32 28.66
C PRO A 644 -3.30 -2.64 28.03
N LEU A 645 -2.43 -3.65 28.05
CA LEU A 645 -2.82 -5.04 27.75
C LEU A 645 -3.83 -5.57 28.78
N PRO A 646 -4.55 -6.68 28.49
CA PRO A 646 -5.50 -7.30 29.44
C PRO A 646 -4.93 -7.49 30.85
N ASN A 647 -3.63 -7.79 30.93
CA ASN A 647 -2.87 -7.67 32.16
C ASN A 647 -1.92 -6.47 32.07
N PRO A 648 -2.15 -5.37 32.83
CA PRO A 648 -1.32 -4.17 32.78
C PRO A 648 0.16 -4.40 33.10
N LEU A 649 0.52 -5.50 33.77
CA LEU A 649 1.92 -5.87 34.05
C LEU A 649 2.69 -6.25 32.78
N MET A 650 1.99 -6.58 31.69
CA MET A 650 2.57 -7.03 30.43
C MET A 650 2.92 -5.88 29.46
N GLY A 651 2.52 -4.65 29.78
CA GLY A 651 2.78 -3.47 28.96
C GLY A 651 1.55 -2.92 28.22
N PHE A 652 1.78 -2.34 27.05
CA PHE A 652 0.79 -1.51 26.33
C PHE A 652 0.64 -1.92 24.88
N MET A 653 -0.50 -1.59 24.30
CA MET A 653 -0.76 -1.70 22.88
C MET A 653 -1.40 -0.43 22.32
N ALA A 654 -1.23 -0.19 21.03
CA ALA A 654 -1.91 0.86 20.29
C ALA A 654 -2.33 0.31 18.94
N SER A 655 -3.52 0.67 18.47
CA SER A 655 -4.08 0.17 17.20
C SER A 655 -4.85 1.27 16.50
N GLY A 656 -4.70 1.39 15.18
CA GLY A 656 -5.44 2.37 14.41
C GLY A 656 -5.51 2.05 12.93
N ALA A 657 -6.62 2.41 12.30
CA ALA A 657 -6.80 2.34 10.85
C ALA A 657 -6.12 3.52 10.11
N ASP A 658 -5.74 4.58 10.82
CA ASP A 658 -5.11 5.79 10.27
C ASP A 658 -3.57 5.78 10.36
N GLY A 659 -2.97 4.60 10.41
CA GLY A 659 -1.52 4.46 10.40
C GLY A 659 -0.91 4.81 9.05
N HIS A 660 0.40 5.05 9.05
CA HIS A 660 1.17 5.23 7.82
C HIS A 660 2.39 4.31 7.84
N VAL A 661 2.84 3.88 6.67
CA VAL A 661 4.06 3.10 6.50
C VAL A 661 4.88 3.79 5.43
N PHE A 662 6.10 4.18 5.80
CA PHE A 662 7.09 4.72 4.89
C PHE A 662 8.06 3.62 4.52
N GLN A 663 7.90 3.04 3.33
CA GLN A 663 8.91 2.16 2.74
C GLN A 663 9.97 2.99 2.03
N GLN A 664 11.20 2.52 2.08
CA GLN A 664 12.34 3.25 1.54
C GLN A 664 13.31 2.34 0.81
N SER A 665 14.04 2.94 -0.12
CA SER A 665 15.10 2.32 -0.89
C SER A 665 16.31 3.24 -0.91
N MET A 666 17.45 2.67 -0.55
CA MET A 666 18.71 3.39 -0.37
C MET A 666 19.78 2.98 -1.40
N GLY A 667 19.37 2.36 -2.51
CA GLY A 667 20.27 1.90 -3.56
C GLY A 667 21.15 0.73 -3.14
N GLU A 668 22.01 0.27 -4.06
CA GLU A 668 22.91 -0.87 -3.88
C GLU A 668 23.87 -0.69 -2.67
N GLY A 669 24.41 0.52 -2.47
CA GLY A 669 25.36 0.81 -1.38
C GLY A 669 24.73 1.24 -0.06
N GLY A 670 23.40 1.36 0.04
CA GLY A 670 22.74 1.83 1.26
C GLY A 670 22.95 3.34 1.56
N HIS A 671 23.37 4.13 0.57
CA HIS A 671 23.64 5.57 0.70
C HIS A 671 22.70 6.46 -0.13
N GLY A 672 21.62 5.89 -0.68
CA GLY A 672 20.67 6.58 -1.54
C GLY A 672 21.10 6.62 -3.00
N TYR A 673 20.53 7.56 -3.75
CA TYR A 673 20.74 7.72 -5.17
C TYR A 673 21.31 9.10 -5.49
N ALA A 674 22.17 9.14 -6.50
CA ALA A 674 22.49 10.38 -7.20
C ALA A 674 21.41 10.61 -8.27
N LEU A 675 20.73 11.76 -8.22
CA LEU A 675 19.55 12.05 -9.03
C LEU A 675 19.71 13.37 -9.79
N CYS A 676 19.44 13.34 -11.10
CA CYS A 676 19.25 14.54 -11.91
C CYS A 676 17.76 14.94 -11.94
N LEU A 677 17.40 16.04 -11.29
CA LEU A 677 16.02 16.56 -11.33
C LEU A 677 15.62 17.15 -12.69
N SER A 678 16.58 17.37 -13.60
CA SER A 678 16.28 17.88 -14.95
C SER A 678 15.79 16.79 -15.91
N CYS A 679 16.33 15.57 -15.83
CA CYS A 679 15.98 14.49 -16.77
C CYS A 679 15.53 13.18 -16.12
N GLY A 680 15.63 13.05 -14.81
CA GLY A 680 15.25 11.85 -14.06
C GLY A 680 16.29 10.73 -14.07
N ARG A 681 17.46 10.93 -14.68
CA ARG A 681 18.60 9.98 -14.57
C ARG A 681 18.93 9.79 -13.10
N ALA A 682 19.11 8.54 -12.69
CA ALA A 682 19.57 8.22 -11.36
C ALA A 682 20.44 6.97 -11.34
N GLU A 683 21.34 6.88 -10.35
CA GLU A 683 22.18 5.71 -10.12
C GLU A 683 22.39 5.54 -8.61
N SER A 684 22.50 4.29 -8.15
CA SER A 684 22.81 3.97 -6.75
C SER A 684 24.16 4.55 -6.33
N MET A 685 24.21 5.20 -5.17
CA MET A 685 25.47 5.63 -4.56
C MET A 685 26.09 4.46 -3.80
N LEU A 686 27.29 4.03 -4.22
CA LEU A 686 28.03 2.95 -3.56
C LEU A 686 28.68 3.43 -2.25
N ASN A 687 28.98 4.73 -2.15
CA ASN A 687 29.61 5.39 -1.00
C ASN A 687 28.85 6.70 -0.70
N ALA A 688 28.90 7.20 0.54
CA ALA A 688 28.13 8.38 0.97
C ALA A 688 28.54 9.73 0.31
N THR A 689 29.78 9.85 -0.18
CA THR A 689 30.32 11.13 -0.69
C THR A 689 30.40 11.19 -2.21
N ASP A 690 30.67 10.04 -2.84
CA ASP A 690 31.12 9.97 -4.22
C ASP A 690 29.94 9.78 -5.16
N THR A 691 29.84 10.65 -6.15
CA THR A 691 28.85 10.49 -7.22
C THR A 691 29.28 9.34 -8.14
N PRO A 692 28.37 8.47 -8.58
CA PRO A 692 28.70 7.47 -9.58
C PRO A 692 29.23 8.10 -10.87
N LYS A 693 30.33 7.57 -11.42
CA LYS A 693 30.94 8.08 -12.66
C LYS A 693 29.98 8.10 -13.85
N SER A 694 29.00 7.19 -13.89
CA SER A 694 27.95 7.15 -14.92
C SER A 694 27.03 8.38 -14.91
N MET A 695 27.04 9.16 -13.82
CA MET A 695 26.24 10.37 -13.66
C MET A 695 26.99 11.65 -14.08
N GLU A 696 28.31 11.60 -14.17
CA GLU A 696 29.14 12.70 -14.68
C GLU A 696 28.90 12.82 -16.21
N ALA A 697 28.55 14.03 -16.68
CA ALA A 697 28.25 14.28 -18.08
C ALA A 697 27.22 13.30 -18.71
N HIS A 698 26.23 12.89 -17.92
CA HIS A 698 25.23 11.91 -18.36
C HIS A 698 24.29 12.42 -19.46
N TYR A 699 23.72 11.50 -20.22
CA TYR A 699 22.66 11.76 -21.18
C TYR A 699 21.26 11.50 -20.58
N PRO A 700 20.23 12.25 -20.99
CA PRO A 700 18.84 11.97 -20.60
C PRO A 700 18.46 10.52 -20.93
N PRO A 701 17.85 9.76 -20.00
CA PRO A 701 17.50 8.36 -20.25
C PRO A 701 16.37 8.22 -21.29
N ARG A 702 15.57 9.27 -21.49
CA ARG A 702 14.49 9.32 -22.47
C ARG A 702 14.76 10.41 -23.51
N PRO A 703 14.33 10.23 -24.78
CA PRO A 703 14.39 11.28 -25.78
C PRO A 703 13.60 12.52 -25.31
N GLY A 704 14.20 13.70 -25.42
CA GLY A 704 13.62 15.01 -25.12
C GLY A 704 13.47 15.92 -26.35
N LYS A 705 12.97 17.15 -26.15
CA LYS A 705 12.76 18.16 -27.23
C LYS A 705 14.04 18.47 -28.02
N SER A 706 15.18 18.52 -27.33
CA SER A 706 16.50 18.85 -27.85
C SER A 706 17.48 17.71 -27.55
N ASP A 707 17.06 16.47 -27.78
CA ASP A 707 17.89 15.28 -27.53
C ASP A 707 19.09 15.17 -28.48
N ARG A 708 19.03 15.85 -29.64
CA ARG A 708 20.09 15.86 -30.64
C ARG A 708 20.51 17.26 -31.06
N ASP A 709 21.80 17.43 -31.32
CA ASP A 709 22.36 18.67 -31.87
C ASP A 709 22.19 18.76 -33.40
N SER A 710 22.68 19.85 -34.00
CA SER A 710 22.66 20.07 -35.45
C SER A 710 23.47 19.05 -36.26
N GLN A 711 24.36 18.29 -35.61
CA GLN A 711 25.16 17.21 -36.18
C GLN A 711 24.55 15.82 -35.88
N ASN A 712 23.33 15.78 -35.35
CA ASN A 712 22.58 14.57 -35.01
C ASN A 712 23.21 13.73 -33.88
N GLN A 713 24.07 14.32 -33.05
CA GLN A 713 24.68 13.69 -31.87
C GLN A 713 23.84 13.95 -30.61
N ARG A 714 23.92 13.05 -29.62
CA ARG A 714 23.19 13.20 -28.36
C ARG A 714 23.76 14.35 -27.54
N ILE A 715 22.87 15.13 -26.92
CA ILE A 715 23.24 16.26 -26.07
C ILE A 715 23.33 15.81 -24.61
N ILE A 716 24.43 16.17 -23.94
CA ILE A 716 24.62 15.94 -22.49
C ILE A 716 23.55 16.72 -21.72
N CYS A 717 22.97 16.11 -20.69
CA CYS A 717 21.96 16.77 -19.89
C CYS A 717 22.57 18.01 -19.20
N PRO A 718 21.95 19.20 -19.31
CA PRO A 718 22.41 20.39 -18.59
C PRO A 718 22.43 20.19 -17.07
N GLY A 719 21.55 19.34 -16.54
CA GLY A 719 21.49 18.98 -15.12
C GLY A 719 22.59 18.01 -14.65
N SER A 720 23.52 17.61 -15.53
CA SER A 720 24.67 16.76 -15.14
C SER A 720 25.66 17.44 -14.19
N THR A 721 25.64 18.77 -14.12
CA THR A 721 26.48 19.56 -13.20
C THR A 721 25.82 19.82 -11.83
N ALA A 722 24.51 19.60 -11.71
CA ALA A 722 23.71 19.90 -10.52
C ALA A 722 22.91 18.67 -10.08
N LEU A 723 23.60 17.70 -9.50
CA LEU A 723 23.02 16.44 -9.04
C LEU A 723 22.61 16.52 -7.56
N ASN A 724 21.44 15.99 -7.24
CA ASN A 724 21.04 15.77 -5.85
C ASN A 724 21.62 14.44 -5.38
N LYS A 725 22.36 14.48 -4.28
CA LYS A 725 23.00 13.30 -3.67
C LYS A 725 22.17 12.80 -2.49
N ASN A 726 22.39 11.54 -2.09
CA ASN A 726 21.76 10.93 -0.92
C ASN A 726 20.22 10.96 -0.96
N VAL A 727 19.64 10.99 -2.17
CA VAL A 727 18.19 10.96 -2.33
C VAL A 727 17.70 9.55 -2.03
N THR A 728 16.72 9.45 -1.14
CA THR A 728 16.05 8.19 -0.81
C THR A 728 14.82 8.05 -1.68
N LEU A 729 14.64 6.91 -2.36
CA LEU A 729 13.37 6.63 -3.02
C LEU A 729 12.38 6.12 -1.97
N GLY A 730 11.26 6.82 -1.82
CA GLY A 730 10.29 6.56 -0.76
C GLY A 730 8.89 6.28 -1.26
N ALA A 731 8.14 5.52 -0.47
CA ALA A 731 6.72 5.27 -0.67
C ALA A 731 6.01 5.44 0.68
N LEU A 732 5.15 6.45 0.80
CA LEU A 732 4.29 6.61 1.96
C LEU A 732 2.92 6.03 1.64
N ALA A 733 2.53 4.99 2.38
CA ALA A 733 1.23 4.36 2.25
C ALA A 733 0.45 4.48 3.57
N ARG A 734 -0.79 4.94 3.50
CA ARG A 734 -1.71 4.93 4.64
C ARG A 734 -2.26 3.51 4.81
N THR A 735 -2.25 2.95 6.02
CA THR A 735 -2.65 1.56 6.28
C THR A 735 -3.05 1.34 7.75
N ASP A 736 -3.56 0.16 8.05
CA ASP A 736 -3.90 -0.27 9.40
C ASP A 736 -2.64 -0.74 10.13
N VAL A 737 -2.47 -0.32 11.39
CA VAL A 737 -1.26 -0.57 12.17
C VAL A 737 -1.62 -0.99 13.59
N PHE A 738 -0.86 -1.95 14.11
CA PHE A 738 -0.85 -2.36 15.50
C PHE A 738 0.56 -2.23 16.08
N GLU A 739 0.67 -1.70 17.29
CA GLU A 739 1.90 -1.54 18.04
C GLU A 739 1.77 -2.16 19.42
N LEU A 740 2.83 -2.84 19.85
CA LEU A 740 2.92 -3.57 21.10
C LEU A 740 4.23 -3.21 21.82
N ILE A 741 4.12 -2.70 23.04
CA ILE A 741 5.23 -2.42 23.95
C ILE A 741 5.15 -3.46 25.07
N LEU A 742 6.03 -4.47 25.00
CA LEU A 742 6.05 -5.56 25.97
C LEU A 742 6.86 -5.20 27.21
N ARG A 743 6.30 -5.52 28.37
CA ARG A 743 6.92 -5.46 29.67
C ARG A 743 6.92 -6.86 30.28
N ARG A 744 8.07 -7.27 30.81
CA ARG A 744 8.21 -8.55 31.50
C ARG A 744 7.50 -8.49 32.87
N PRO A 745 6.50 -9.35 33.14
CA PRO A 745 5.67 -9.22 34.34
C PRO A 745 6.42 -9.40 35.67
N GLN A 746 7.47 -10.22 35.70
CA GLN A 746 8.14 -10.61 36.96
C GLN A 746 9.04 -9.50 37.53
N ASN A 747 9.78 -8.79 36.68
CA ASN A 747 10.75 -7.75 37.08
C ASN A 747 10.40 -6.36 36.54
N GLY A 748 9.37 -6.24 35.70
CA GLY A 748 8.94 -4.99 35.10
C GLY A 748 9.85 -4.45 34.00
N GLU A 749 10.75 -5.27 33.46
CA GLU A 749 11.73 -4.90 32.44
C GLU A 749 11.10 -4.78 31.04
N TYR A 750 11.53 -3.78 30.27
CA TYR A 750 11.14 -3.61 28.86
C TYR A 750 12.28 -4.03 27.94
N ILE A 751 11.97 -4.31 26.67
CA ILE A 751 13.01 -4.65 25.68
C ILE A 751 13.90 -3.42 25.44
N PRO A 752 15.22 -3.49 25.69
CA PRO A 752 16.11 -2.33 25.55
C PRO A 752 16.45 -2.01 24.09
N ASP A 753 16.46 -0.73 23.71
CA ASP A 753 16.84 -0.24 22.37
C ASP A 753 18.36 -0.14 22.15
N ASN A 754 19.12 -0.01 23.24
CA ASN A 754 20.57 0.23 23.21
C ASN A 754 21.44 -1.03 23.08
N SER A 755 20.84 -2.20 22.81
CA SER A 755 21.58 -3.47 22.69
C SER A 755 21.16 -4.24 21.44
N ASP A 756 22.12 -4.95 20.83
CA ASP A 756 21.84 -5.83 19.69
C ASP A 756 20.94 -7.01 20.10
N GLU A 757 21.11 -7.52 21.32
CA GLU A 757 20.25 -8.55 21.91
C GLU A 757 18.79 -8.09 21.98
N GLY A 758 18.53 -6.86 22.44
CA GLY A 758 17.19 -6.28 22.46
C GLY A 758 16.57 -6.17 21.07
N ARG A 759 17.35 -5.82 20.05
CA ARG A 759 16.90 -5.76 18.65
C ARG A 759 16.56 -7.13 18.10
N ILE A 760 17.40 -8.14 18.37
CA ILE A 760 17.14 -9.54 17.99
C ILE A 760 15.85 -10.03 18.66
N VAL A 761 15.67 -9.77 19.95
CA VAL A 761 14.45 -10.15 20.69
C VAL A 761 13.23 -9.46 20.11
N ALA A 762 13.25 -8.13 19.93
CA ALA A 762 12.12 -7.39 19.39
C ALA A 762 11.76 -7.83 17.96
N MET A 763 12.76 -8.03 17.09
CA MET A 763 12.53 -8.48 15.72
C MET A 763 11.94 -9.89 15.68
N THR A 764 12.48 -10.80 16.49
CA THR A 764 11.98 -12.16 16.64
C THR A 764 10.53 -12.19 17.12
N LEU A 765 10.20 -11.36 18.13
CA LEU A 765 8.84 -11.22 18.64
C LEU A 765 7.90 -10.61 17.60
N ALA A 766 8.34 -9.62 16.81
CA ALA A 766 7.55 -9.05 15.72
C ALA A 766 7.16 -10.10 14.67
N VAL A 767 8.11 -10.94 14.26
CA VAL A 767 7.86 -12.02 13.30
C VAL A 767 6.95 -13.11 13.87
N ALA A 768 7.17 -13.50 15.12
CA ALA A 768 6.32 -14.49 15.80
C ALA A 768 4.88 -13.99 15.99
N LEU A 769 4.73 -12.72 16.40
CA LEU A 769 3.44 -12.05 16.59
C LEU A 769 2.67 -11.95 15.28
N ARG A 770 3.37 -11.60 14.18
CA ARG A 770 2.79 -11.55 12.84
C ARG A 770 2.19 -12.89 12.41
N ARG A 771 2.95 -13.97 12.58
CA ARG A 771 2.48 -15.33 12.26
C ARG A 771 1.31 -15.76 13.14
N ALA A 772 1.35 -15.41 14.43
CA ALA A 772 0.25 -15.68 15.35
C ALA A 772 -1.04 -14.97 14.93
N LEU A 773 -0.97 -13.68 14.58
CA LEU A 773 -2.13 -12.92 14.11
C LEU A 773 -2.66 -13.48 12.79
N ALA A 774 -1.79 -13.74 11.81
CA ALA A 774 -2.19 -14.34 10.54
C ALA A 774 -2.89 -15.69 10.73
N SER A 775 -2.37 -16.55 11.63
CA SER A 775 -3.00 -17.84 11.94
C SER A 775 -4.36 -17.68 12.61
N VAL A 776 -4.56 -16.68 13.48
CA VAL A 776 -5.85 -16.45 14.16
C VAL A 776 -6.90 -15.97 13.17
N LEU A 777 -6.50 -15.08 12.24
CA LEU A 777 -7.39 -14.52 11.23
C LEU A 777 -7.63 -15.46 10.04
N GLY A 778 -6.80 -16.48 9.87
CA GLY A 778 -6.87 -17.41 8.74
C GLY A 778 -6.38 -16.81 7.42
N VAL A 779 -5.45 -15.85 7.49
CA VAL A 779 -4.88 -15.15 6.33
C VAL A 779 -3.41 -15.53 6.12
N SER A 780 -2.85 -15.21 4.96
CA SER A 780 -1.42 -15.41 4.73
C SER A 780 -0.60 -14.42 5.56
N ALA A 781 0.46 -14.88 6.21
CA ALA A 781 1.38 -13.99 6.93
C ALA A 781 1.95 -12.89 6.01
N THR A 782 2.06 -13.15 4.71
CA THR A 782 2.54 -12.19 3.70
C THR A 782 1.62 -11.00 3.45
N GLU A 783 0.40 -10.97 4.02
CA GLU A 783 -0.51 -9.83 3.97
C GLU A 783 -0.25 -8.83 5.11
N LEU A 784 0.47 -9.27 6.14
CA LEU A 784 0.93 -8.45 7.25
C LEU A 784 2.43 -8.17 7.09
N GLY A 785 2.82 -6.92 7.29
CA GLY A 785 4.18 -6.49 7.48
C GLY A 785 4.54 -6.41 8.96
N TYR A 786 5.83 -6.30 9.26
CA TYR A 786 6.35 -6.17 10.61
C TYR A 786 7.44 -5.09 10.63
N ALA A 787 7.59 -4.45 11.78
CA ALA A 787 8.66 -3.50 12.06
C ALA A 787 8.95 -3.45 13.56
N VAL A 788 10.09 -2.86 13.90
CA VAL A 788 10.48 -2.53 15.27
C VAL A 788 10.88 -1.07 15.29
N ARG A 789 10.49 -0.33 16.34
CA ARG A 789 10.94 1.05 16.53
C ARG A 789 11.29 1.35 17.98
N PRO A 790 12.24 2.28 18.21
CA PRO A 790 12.47 2.81 19.54
C PRO A 790 11.30 3.70 19.97
N VAL A 791 10.96 3.62 21.26
CA VAL A 791 9.94 4.40 21.92
C VAL A 791 10.50 4.86 23.27
N ARG A 792 10.36 6.15 23.57
CA ARG A 792 10.66 6.67 24.91
C ARG A 792 9.38 6.67 25.75
N LEU A 793 9.48 6.08 26.93
CA LEU A 793 8.43 6.06 27.95
C LEU A 793 8.47 7.35 28.79
N ASP A 794 7.42 7.61 29.58
CA ASP A 794 7.30 8.82 30.41
C ASP A 794 8.39 8.92 31.48
N ASN A 795 8.96 7.78 31.88
CA ASN A 795 10.11 7.69 32.79
C ASN A 795 11.46 7.92 32.10
N GLU A 796 11.46 8.43 30.87
CA GLU A 796 12.61 8.65 30.00
C GLU A 796 13.39 7.41 29.52
N GLN A 797 12.95 6.20 29.84
CA GLN A 797 13.57 4.98 29.34
C GLN A 797 13.30 4.79 27.83
N SER A 798 14.35 4.51 27.04
CA SER A 798 14.22 4.11 25.62
C SER A 798 14.04 2.60 25.52
N VAL A 799 12.95 2.17 24.91
CA VAL A 799 12.55 0.76 24.77
C VAL A 799 12.17 0.45 23.32
N LEU A 800 12.10 -0.82 22.96
CA LEU A 800 11.65 -1.25 21.63
C LEU A 800 10.16 -1.60 21.63
N ALA A 801 9.44 -1.04 20.66
CA ALA A 801 8.08 -1.42 20.33
C ALA A 801 8.07 -2.33 19.10
N VAL A 802 7.21 -3.34 19.15
CA VAL A 802 6.92 -4.26 18.05
C VAL A 802 5.72 -3.73 17.28
N GLN A 803 5.80 -3.70 15.95
CA GLN A 803 4.74 -3.16 15.10
C GLN A 803 4.34 -4.17 14.02
N LEU A 804 3.03 -4.27 13.77
CA LEU A 804 2.44 -4.98 12.64
C LEU A 804 1.64 -3.99 11.81
N TYR A 805 1.59 -4.19 10.49
CA TYR A 805 0.81 -3.34 9.60
C TYR A 805 0.28 -4.12 8.40
N ASP A 806 -0.80 -3.65 7.79
CA ASP A 806 -1.30 -4.27 6.56
C ASP A 806 -0.43 -3.83 5.37
N ILE A 807 0.00 -4.79 4.54
CA ILE A 807 0.86 -4.51 3.38
C ILE A 807 0.12 -3.76 2.27
N ILE A 808 -1.20 -3.95 2.17
CA ILE A 808 -2.02 -3.33 1.13
C ILE A 808 -2.29 -1.87 1.49
N SER A 809 -2.05 -0.96 0.54
CA SER A 809 -2.39 0.45 0.71
C SER A 809 -3.87 0.67 0.96
N GLY A 810 -4.18 1.47 1.98
CA GLY A 810 -5.52 1.72 2.49
C GLY A 810 -6.00 0.70 3.53
N GLY A 811 -5.19 -0.31 3.85
CA GLY A 811 -5.43 -1.29 4.91
C GLY A 811 -6.56 -2.28 4.61
N ALA A 812 -6.37 -3.53 5.03
CA ALA A 812 -7.37 -4.59 5.00
C ALA A 812 -8.12 -4.73 6.34
N GLY A 813 -7.62 -4.10 7.41
CA GLY A 813 -8.14 -4.20 8.77
C GLY A 813 -7.53 -5.34 9.60
N PHE A 814 -6.50 -6.03 9.10
CA PHE A 814 -5.94 -7.21 9.79
C PHE A 814 -5.12 -6.79 11.00
N ALA A 815 -4.14 -5.90 10.83
CA ALA A 815 -3.33 -5.39 11.93
C ALA A 815 -4.20 -4.70 12.99
N SER A 816 -5.13 -3.84 12.59
CA SER A 816 -5.96 -3.09 13.53
C SER A 816 -6.94 -3.96 14.33
N SER A 817 -7.23 -5.18 13.85
CA SER A 817 -8.04 -6.19 14.54
C SER A 817 -7.29 -6.93 15.67
N ALA A 818 -5.96 -6.83 15.75
CA ALA A 818 -5.16 -7.56 16.73
C ALA A 818 -5.64 -7.43 18.20
N PRO A 819 -6.11 -6.25 18.69
CA PRO A 819 -6.67 -6.13 20.03
C PRO A 819 -7.85 -7.08 20.31
N LEU A 820 -8.66 -7.44 19.29
CA LEU A 820 -9.80 -8.38 19.42
C LEU A 820 -9.35 -9.80 19.76
N HIS A 821 -8.10 -10.11 19.44
CA HIS A 821 -7.55 -11.45 19.54
C HIS A 821 -6.27 -11.49 20.40
N ILE A 822 -5.96 -10.42 21.14
CA ILE A 822 -4.65 -10.22 21.75
C ILE A 822 -4.19 -11.39 22.63
N GLU A 823 -5.09 -11.98 23.41
CA GLU A 823 -4.76 -13.16 24.23
C GLU A 823 -4.37 -14.37 23.39
N ALA A 824 -5.14 -14.66 22.34
CA ALA A 824 -4.87 -15.77 21.42
C ALA A 824 -3.58 -15.52 20.63
N VAL A 825 -3.35 -14.27 20.21
CA VAL A 825 -2.17 -13.84 19.47
C VAL A 825 -0.91 -13.95 20.34
N LEU A 826 -0.93 -13.52 21.61
CA LEU A 826 0.21 -13.66 22.52
C LEU A 826 0.50 -15.15 22.83
N LYS A 827 -0.53 -15.97 23.06
CA LYS A 827 -0.35 -17.43 23.23
C LYS A 827 0.23 -18.08 21.98
N GLY A 828 -0.27 -17.69 20.81
CA GLY A 828 0.24 -18.12 19.51
C GLY A 828 1.70 -17.72 19.31
N MET A 829 2.07 -16.49 19.66
CA MET A 829 3.44 -15.98 19.57
C MET A 829 4.41 -16.85 20.39
N VAL A 830 4.10 -17.12 21.67
CA VAL A 830 4.92 -18.00 22.52
C VAL A 830 5.03 -19.41 21.93
N LYS A 831 3.92 -19.96 21.42
CA LYS A 831 3.89 -21.28 20.78
C LYS A 831 4.84 -21.34 19.56
N GLN A 832 4.88 -20.30 18.73
CA GLN A 832 5.76 -20.25 17.55
C GLN A 832 7.24 -20.29 17.93
N LEU A 833 7.62 -19.69 19.05
CA LEU A 833 9.01 -19.73 19.53
C LEU A 833 9.44 -21.12 20.03
N GLY A 834 8.47 -21.97 20.41
CA GLY A 834 8.64 -23.34 20.94
C GLY A 834 9.07 -24.41 19.94
N CYS A 835 9.61 -24.02 18.78
CA CYS A 835 10.02 -24.96 17.73
C CYS A 835 11.09 -25.95 18.20
N ARG A 836 10.97 -27.22 17.81
CA ARG A 836 11.94 -28.29 18.15
C ARG A 836 12.93 -28.60 17.04
N HIS A 837 12.76 -27.99 15.86
CA HIS A 837 13.48 -28.35 14.64
C HIS A 837 14.67 -27.43 14.31
N CYS A 838 14.85 -26.31 15.02
CA CYS A 838 15.95 -25.37 14.76
C CYS A 838 16.48 -24.72 16.04
N ASP A 839 17.68 -24.14 16.00
CA ASP A 839 18.24 -23.39 17.14
C ASP A 839 17.86 -21.90 17.12
N THR A 840 17.92 -21.26 15.95
CA THR A 840 17.65 -19.82 15.78
C THR A 840 16.29 -19.56 15.14
N ALA A 841 16.13 -19.91 13.86
CA ALA A 841 14.90 -19.73 13.09
C ALA A 841 14.83 -20.74 11.93
N CYS A 842 13.64 -21.21 11.59
CA CYS A 842 13.37 -22.06 10.42
C CYS A 842 12.03 -21.69 9.78
N SER A 843 11.71 -22.30 8.63
CA SER A 843 10.44 -22.04 7.94
C SER A 843 9.20 -22.46 8.71
N GLU A 844 9.35 -23.43 9.61
CA GLU A 844 8.25 -23.89 10.44
C GLU A 844 7.86 -22.84 11.49
N CYS A 845 8.83 -22.11 12.05
CA CYS A 845 8.58 -21.15 13.12
C CYS A 845 8.57 -19.68 12.69
N LEU A 846 9.60 -19.17 12.01
CA LEU A 846 9.82 -17.72 11.81
C LEU A 846 10.22 -17.31 10.38
N LEU A 847 10.86 -18.19 9.61
CA LEU A 847 11.38 -17.84 8.28
C LEU A 847 10.32 -17.99 7.18
N ASP A 848 10.24 -17.00 6.29
CA ASP A 848 9.54 -17.07 5.01
C ASP A 848 10.21 -16.15 3.99
N SER A 849 9.59 -15.97 2.82
CA SER A 849 10.14 -15.14 1.75
C SER A 849 10.39 -13.67 2.13
N GLN A 850 9.65 -13.13 3.10
CA GLN A 850 9.79 -11.76 3.57
C GLN A 850 10.78 -11.69 4.74
N THR A 851 10.71 -12.63 5.70
CA THR A 851 11.56 -12.61 6.90
C THR A 851 12.96 -13.16 6.70
N ARG A 852 13.23 -13.83 5.57
CA ARG A 852 14.59 -14.29 5.22
C ARG A 852 15.64 -13.18 5.19
N HIS A 853 15.21 -11.94 4.93
CA HIS A 853 16.10 -10.78 4.87
C HIS A 853 16.63 -10.38 6.25
N ASP A 854 15.89 -10.73 7.31
CA ASP A 854 16.26 -10.49 8.69
C ASP A 854 16.76 -11.77 9.38
N HIS A 855 17.14 -12.82 8.63
CA HIS A 855 17.56 -14.12 9.20
C HIS A 855 18.61 -13.98 10.31
N ASP A 856 19.58 -13.09 10.12
CA ASP A 856 20.67 -12.85 11.09
C ASP A 856 20.20 -12.13 12.36
N GLN A 857 18.98 -11.57 12.35
CA GLN A 857 18.35 -10.88 13.48
C GLN A 857 17.24 -11.73 14.14
N LEU A 858 17.09 -13.00 13.78
CA LEU A 858 16.06 -13.89 14.31
C LEU A 858 16.68 -14.99 15.19
N ASP A 859 16.37 -14.95 16.48
CA ASP A 859 16.76 -15.97 17.45
C ASP A 859 15.60 -16.28 18.41
N ARG A 860 14.93 -17.41 18.14
CA ARG A 860 13.80 -17.87 18.96
C ARG A 860 14.19 -18.15 20.41
N LYS A 861 15.40 -18.65 20.68
CA LYS A 861 15.82 -19.03 22.03
C LYS A 861 16.12 -17.78 22.85
N ALA A 862 16.74 -16.76 22.25
CA ALA A 862 16.93 -15.46 22.89
C ALA A 862 15.58 -14.82 23.27
N ALA A 863 14.60 -14.83 22.36
CA ALA A 863 13.26 -14.32 22.64
C ALA A 863 12.53 -15.12 23.74
N GLN A 864 12.64 -16.45 23.75
CA GLN A 864 12.08 -17.29 24.82
C GLN A 864 12.72 -17.02 26.18
N ALA A 865 14.05 -16.91 26.20
CA ALA A 865 14.79 -16.62 27.43
C ALA A 865 14.40 -15.26 28.01
N TRP A 866 14.19 -14.25 27.16
CA TRP A 866 13.73 -12.94 27.58
C TRP A 866 12.30 -12.95 28.15
N LEU A 867 11.36 -13.63 27.47
CA LEU A 867 9.98 -13.78 27.96
C LEU A 867 9.91 -14.52 29.31
N GLY A 868 10.72 -15.58 29.46
CA GLY A 868 10.68 -16.50 30.60
C GLY A 868 9.56 -17.55 30.52
N GLU A 869 9.64 -18.59 31.34
CA GLU A 869 8.72 -19.74 31.30
C GLU A 869 7.29 -19.36 31.72
N ASP A 870 7.15 -18.45 32.69
CA ASP A 870 5.85 -18.06 33.25
C ASP A 870 5.09 -17.01 32.44
N PHE A 871 5.65 -16.45 31.35
CA PHE A 871 4.99 -15.38 30.58
C PHE A 871 3.56 -15.76 30.16
N SER A 872 3.34 -17.02 29.80
CA SER A 872 2.03 -17.54 29.39
C SER A 872 0.99 -17.52 30.49
N HIS A 873 1.39 -17.57 31.77
CA HIS A 873 0.49 -17.51 32.92
C HIS A 873 -0.11 -16.11 33.13
N TYR A 874 0.55 -15.07 32.64
CA TYR A 874 0.09 -13.68 32.76
C TYR A 874 -0.81 -13.24 31.60
N ILE A 875 -0.93 -14.03 30.53
CA ILE A 875 -1.76 -13.71 29.36
C ILE A 875 -3.25 -13.81 29.72
N GLY A 876 -3.94 -12.68 29.73
CA GLY A 876 -5.38 -12.57 29.98
C GLY A 876 -5.68 -11.59 31.11
N LEU A 877 -6.91 -11.62 31.63
CA LEU A 877 -7.30 -10.79 32.77
C LEU A 877 -6.68 -11.31 34.09
N PRO A 878 -6.15 -10.42 34.96
CA PRO A 878 -5.83 -10.75 36.35
C PRO A 878 -7.06 -11.28 37.10
N GLU A 879 -6.87 -12.15 38.09
CA GLU A 879 -7.99 -12.72 38.88
C GLU A 879 -8.89 -11.65 39.51
N ALA A 880 -8.33 -10.53 39.95
CA ALA A 880 -9.09 -9.40 40.51
C ALA A 880 -9.99 -8.69 39.48
N GLU A 881 -9.67 -8.79 38.18
CA GLU A 881 -10.46 -8.21 37.09
C GLU A 881 -11.44 -9.23 36.49
N LYS A 882 -11.43 -10.49 36.92
CA LYS A 882 -12.43 -11.47 36.52
C LYS A 882 -13.74 -11.33 37.29
N PHE A 883 -13.78 -10.59 38.40
CA PHE A 883 -14.96 -10.42 39.25
C PHE A 883 -15.64 -11.74 39.66
N SER A 884 -14.85 -12.80 39.91
CA SER A 884 -15.33 -14.16 40.18
C SER A 884 -16.11 -14.84 39.05
N LEU A 885 -16.02 -14.30 37.82
CA LEU A 885 -16.62 -14.88 36.62
C LEU A 885 -15.60 -15.73 35.87
N ALA A 886 -15.91 -17.02 35.73
CA ALA A 886 -15.01 -17.99 35.11
C ALA A 886 -14.76 -17.72 33.61
N ASP A 887 -15.69 -17.06 32.93
CA ASP A 887 -15.65 -16.78 31.49
C ASP A 887 -15.37 -15.30 31.17
N ALA A 888 -15.00 -14.49 32.17
CA ALA A 888 -14.64 -13.10 31.96
C ALA A 888 -13.50 -12.98 30.94
N GLN A 889 -13.73 -12.16 29.91
CA GLN A 889 -12.78 -11.90 28.85
C GLN A 889 -12.60 -10.40 28.66
N TYR A 890 -11.38 -10.00 28.29
CA TYR A 890 -11.12 -8.63 27.90
C TYR A 890 -11.92 -8.26 26.64
N CYS A 891 -12.54 -7.09 26.65
CA CYS A 891 -13.27 -6.53 25.52
C CYS A 891 -12.55 -5.23 25.07
N PRO A 892 -11.87 -5.22 23.91
CA PRO A 892 -11.08 -4.07 23.49
C PRO A 892 -11.93 -2.90 23.01
N GLY A 893 -11.52 -1.67 23.29
CA GLY A 893 -12.20 -0.45 22.86
C GLY A 893 -13.15 0.10 23.91
N SER A 894 -13.93 1.10 23.51
CA SER A 894 -14.94 1.73 24.37
C SER A 894 -16.15 0.82 24.60
N ILE A 895 -17.01 1.21 25.54
CA ILE A 895 -18.28 0.50 25.79
C ILE A 895 -19.19 0.64 24.57
N GLU A 896 -19.16 1.80 23.92
CA GLU A 896 -19.89 2.03 22.67
C GLU A 896 -19.43 1.08 21.56
N ASP A 897 -18.11 0.87 21.41
CA ASP A 897 -17.55 -0.09 20.43
C ASP A 897 -18.00 -1.53 20.73
N ALA A 898 -18.03 -1.90 22.02
CA ALA A 898 -18.50 -3.21 22.45
C ALA A 898 -19.99 -3.42 22.14
N ILE A 899 -20.84 -2.45 22.46
CA ILE A 899 -22.27 -2.49 22.15
C ILE A 899 -22.49 -2.53 20.64
N ARG A 900 -21.78 -1.70 19.87
CA ARG A 900 -21.92 -1.65 18.40
C ARG A 900 -21.58 -2.99 17.75
N ARG A 901 -20.49 -3.64 18.18
CA ARG A 901 -20.16 -5.00 17.72
C ARG A 901 -21.25 -6.00 18.07
N ALA A 902 -21.79 -5.93 19.29
CA ALA A 902 -22.88 -6.81 19.71
C ALA A 902 -24.17 -6.61 18.90
N ILE A 903 -24.52 -5.37 18.55
CA ILE A 903 -25.63 -5.06 17.63
C ILE A 903 -25.38 -5.68 16.26
N ASN A 904 -24.18 -5.53 15.71
CA ASN A 904 -23.80 -6.13 14.42
C ASN A 904 -23.85 -7.67 14.46
N ASP A 905 -23.56 -8.27 15.61
CA ASP A 905 -23.68 -9.71 15.87
C ASP A 905 -25.14 -10.16 16.13
N GLY A 906 -26.12 -9.25 16.04
CA GLY A 906 -27.54 -9.56 16.11
C GLY A 906 -28.20 -9.37 17.48
N ALA A 907 -27.70 -8.44 18.31
CA ALA A 907 -28.36 -8.09 19.57
C ALA A 907 -29.81 -7.59 19.36
N ARG A 908 -30.73 -8.00 20.24
CA ARG A 908 -32.15 -7.63 20.21
C ARG A 908 -32.59 -6.71 21.35
N LYS A 909 -31.90 -6.78 22.49
CA LYS A 909 -32.19 -5.96 23.65
C LYS A 909 -30.90 -5.45 24.30
N LEU A 910 -30.91 -4.19 24.70
CA LEU A 910 -29.87 -3.51 25.46
C LEU A 910 -30.46 -3.00 26.78
N THR A 911 -29.84 -3.38 27.88
CA THR A 911 -30.09 -2.81 29.21
C THR A 911 -28.86 -1.99 29.59
N LEU A 912 -29.04 -0.70 29.85
CA LEU A 912 -27.96 0.27 30.07
C LEU A 912 -28.11 0.91 31.46
N TRP A 913 -27.04 0.97 32.24
CA TRP A 913 -27.05 1.55 33.58
C TRP A 913 -26.68 3.03 33.56
N MET A 914 -27.54 3.86 34.14
CA MET A 914 -27.28 5.28 34.41
C MET A 914 -26.96 5.42 35.91
N ASN A 915 -25.68 5.63 36.24
CA ASN A 915 -25.19 5.73 37.60
C ASN A 915 -24.47 7.07 37.84
N GLY A 916 -23.95 7.25 39.06
CA GLY A 916 -23.19 8.43 39.47
C GLY A 916 -24.05 9.54 40.08
N PRO A 917 -23.42 10.64 40.54
CA PRO A 917 -24.10 11.75 41.19
C PRO A 917 -25.10 12.42 40.22
N LEU A 918 -26.36 12.58 40.65
CA LEU A 918 -27.43 13.14 39.80
C LEU A 918 -27.13 14.56 39.28
N ASN A 919 -26.32 15.34 40.01
CA ASN A 919 -25.90 16.69 39.60
C ASN A 919 -24.84 16.72 38.49
N GLU A 920 -24.23 15.58 38.15
CA GLU A 920 -23.30 15.44 37.04
C GLU A 920 -24.00 15.01 35.74
N TRP A 921 -25.29 14.65 35.80
CA TRP A 921 -26.06 14.22 34.64
C TRP A 921 -26.33 15.38 33.69
N ASP A 922 -25.99 15.18 32.41
CA ASP A 922 -26.40 16.01 31.30
C ASP A 922 -27.18 15.15 30.29
N LEU A 923 -28.50 15.07 30.50
CA LEU A 923 -29.41 14.32 29.63
C LEU A 923 -29.59 14.99 28.25
N TYR A 924 -29.16 16.24 28.08
CA TYR A 924 -29.20 16.95 26.80
C TYR A 924 -27.93 16.76 25.99
N ALA A 925 -26.86 16.25 26.61
CA ALA A 925 -25.63 15.95 25.92
C ALA A 925 -25.88 15.12 24.66
N ARG A 926 -25.42 15.67 23.54
CA ARG A 926 -25.58 15.08 22.21
C ARG A 926 -25.10 13.64 22.16
N GLN A 927 -23.94 13.33 22.73
CA GLN A 927 -23.34 11.98 22.74
C GLN A 927 -24.30 10.96 23.37
N PHE A 928 -24.83 11.27 24.56
CA PHE A 928 -25.81 10.44 25.25
C PHE A 928 -27.09 10.25 24.43
N ARG A 929 -27.77 11.34 24.02
CA ARG A 929 -29.05 11.26 23.30
C ARG A 929 -28.90 10.55 21.96
N THR A 930 -27.85 10.88 21.21
CA THR A 930 -27.60 10.27 19.90
C THR A 930 -27.36 8.76 20.03
N ALA A 931 -26.59 8.33 21.04
CA ALA A 931 -26.33 6.91 21.27
C ALA A 931 -27.64 6.14 21.52
N ILE A 932 -28.44 6.55 22.50
CA ILE A 932 -29.69 5.86 22.86
C ILE A 932 -30.75 5.92 21.76
N GLN A 933 -30.86 7.05 21.06
CA GLN A 933 -31.78 7.19 19.93
C GLN A 933 -31.34 6.34 18.74
N ASN A 934 -30.05 6.27 18.43
CA ASN A 934 -29.54 5.39 17.38
C ASN A 934 -29.88 3.93 17.69
N TYR A 935 -29.60 3.47 18.93
CA TYR A 935 -29.91 2.11 19.34
C TYR A 935 -31.40 1.76 19.17
N ARG A 936 -32.30 2.70 19.50
CA ARG A 936 -33.74 2.44 19.44
C ARG A 936 -34.33 2.62 18.05
N LEU A 937 -34.03 3.74 17.39
CA LEU A 937 -34.71 4.19 16.17
C LEU A 937 -34.01 3.73 14.89
N LYS A 938 -32.67 3.62 14.89
CA LYS A 938 -31.90 3.20 13.70
C LYS A 938 -31.55 1.72 13.73
N ASP A 939 -31.10 1.23 14.89
CA ASP A 939 -30.70 -0.16 15.05
C ASP A 939 -31.90 -1.09 15.35
N GLU A 940 -33.08 -0.52 15.66
CA GLU A 940 -34.33 -1.23 15.99
C GLU A 940 -34.20 -2.18 17.20
N VAL A 941 -33.28 -1.89 18.12
CA VAL A 941 -33.03 -2.69 19.32
C VAL A 941 -33.96 -2.25 20.45
N GLU A 942 -34.42 -3.17 21.30
CA GLU A 942 -35.15 -2.82 22.52
C GLU A 942 -34.18 -2.20 23.54
N VAL A 943 -34.46 -0.99 24.02
CA VAL A 943 -33.58 -0.29 24.97
C VAL A 943 -34.28 -0.15 26.32
N THR A 944 -33.60 -0.58 27.37
CA THR A 944 -33.97 -0.42 28.78
C THR A 944 -32.92 0.44 29.48
N LEU A 945 -33.32 1.56 30.07
CA LEU A 945 -32.45 2.40 30.90
C LEU A 945 -32.71 2.09 32.37
N VAL A 946 -31.65 1.77 33.10
CA VAL A 946 -31.67 1.51 34.54
C VAL A 946 -31.27 2.79 35.26
N VAL A 947 -32.19 3.36 36.04
CA VAL A 947 -31.97 4.60 36.80
C VAL A 947 -31.80 4.31 38.30
N PRO A 948 -31.11 5.19 39.07
CA PRO A 948 -30.97 5.03 40.51
C PRO A 948 -32.33 5.05 41.23
N GLY A 949 -32.44 4.32 42.35
CA GLY A 949 -33.60 4.41 43.23
C GLY A 949 -33.64 5.77 43.94
N HIS A 950 -34.82 6.39 44.05
CA HIS A 950 -35.07 7.70 44.66
C HIS A 950 -34.44 8.92 43.94
N ILE A 951 -35.07 9.37 42.85
CA ILE A 951 -34.81 10.69 42.25
C ILE A 951 -35.86 11.67 42.80
N GLU A 952 -35.44 12.65 43.61
CA GLU A 952 -36.35 13.63 44.23
C GLU A 952 -36.53 14.90 43.38
N ASP A 953 -35.65 15.16 42.41
CA ASP A 953 -35.71 16.34 41.53
C ASP A 953 -36.87 16.21 40.52
N PRO A 954 -37.93 17.04 40.62
CA PRO A 954 -39.07 16.99 39.72
C PRO A 954 -38.72 17.35 38.27
N GLU A 955 -37.72 18.22 38.06
CA GLU A 955 -37.29 18.60 36.71
C GLU A 955 -36.55 17.43 36.04
N LEU A 956 -35.65 16.77 36.77
CA LEU A 956 -34.92 15.60 36.25
C LEU A 956 -35.86 14.42 35.96
N LEU A 957 -36.88 14.20 36.80
CA LEU A 957 -37.92 13.18 36.56
C LEU A 957 -38.69 13.44 35.26
N GLN A 958 -39.05 14.70 34.99
CA GLN A 958 -39.73 15.08 33.74
C GLN A 958 -38.84 14.86 32.52
N GLU A 959 -37.54 15.14 32.63
CA GLU A 959 -36.56 14.92 31.57
C GLU A 959 -36.38 13.43 31.24
N ILE A 960 -36.25 12.59 32.27
CA ILE A 960 -36.11 11.14 32.09
C ILE A 960 -37.39 10.54 31.48
N ALA A 961 -38.57 11.03 31.86
CA ALA A 961 -39.85 10.58 31.32
C ALA A 961 -39.97 10.78 29.79
N GLN A 962 -39.25 11.74 29.19
CA GLN A 962 -39.22 11.93 27.74
C GLN A 962 -38.68 10.70 26.99
N PHE A 963 -37.74 9.94 27.58
CA PHE A 963 -37.20 8.75 26.93
C PHE A 963 -38.20 7.59 26.89
N ALA A 964 -39.10 7.50 27.87
CA ALA A 964 -40.21 6.55 27.84
C ALA A 964 -41.19 6.87 26.70
N ALA A 965 -41.40 8.15 26.37
CA ALA A 965 -42.25 8.56 25.25
C ALA A 965 -41.69 8.12 23.87
N ILE A 966 -40.36 7.92 23.77
CA ILE A 966 -39.68 7.43 22.55
C ILE A 966 -39.67 5.88 22.53
N GLY A 967 -40.34 5.22 23.48
CA GLY A 967 -40.50 3.77 23.53
C GLY A 967 -39.35 3.02 24.20
N MET A 968 -38.56 3.69 25.03
CA MET A 968 -37.56 3.06 25.91
C MET A 968 -38.20 2.61 27.22
N GLN A 969 -37.75 1.48 27.79
CA GLN A 969 -38.20 1.04 29.10
C GLN A 969 -37.36 1.69 30.21
N LEU A 970 -38.01 2.22 31.23
CA LEU A 970 -37.34 2.80 32.41
C LEU A 970 -37.51 1.84 33.58
N CYS A 971 -36.37 1.39 34.11
CA CYS A 971 -36.31 0.38 35.16
C CYS A 971 -35.45 0.85 36.32
N GLN A 972 -35.67 0.26 37.48
CA GLN A 972 -34.80 0.33 38.64
C GLN A 972 -34.18 -1.05 38.88
N SER A 973 -32.97 -1.06 39.41
CA SER A 973 -32.27 -2.28 39.81
C SER A 973 -32.24 -2.35 41.32
N GLU A 974 -32.60 -3.51 41.88
CA GLU A 974 -32.47 -3.80 43.32
C GLU A 974 -31.06 -4.36 43.68
N LEU A 975 -30.20 -4.59 42.68
CA LEU A 975 -28.90 -5.22 42.90
C LEU A 975 -27.85 -4.24 43.46
N ASN A 976 -27.48 -4.47 44.72
CA ASN A 976 -26.15 -4.21 45.26
C ASN A 976 -25.20 -5.34 44.82
N THR A 977 -24.69 -5.31 43.59
CA THR A 977 -23.59 -6.19 43.18
C THR A 977 -22.25 -5.47 43.35
N ASP A 978 -21.26 -6.15 43.93
CA ASP A 978 -19.86 -5.70 43.94
C ASP A 978 -19.24 -5.59 42.52
N THR A 979 -19.97 -6.04 41.49
CA THR A 979 -19.55 -6.00 40.08
C THR A 979 -20.07 -4.72 39.40
N PRO A 980 -19.20 -3.89 38.82
CA PRO A 980 -19.60 -2.62 38.19
C PRO A 980 -20.13 -2.86 36.77
N VAL A 981 -21.39 -3.28 36.69
CA VAL A 981 -22.10 -3.54 35.43
C VAL A 981 -22.43 -2.22 34.74
N VAL A 982 -22.14 -2.13 33.44
CA VAL A 982 -22.47 -0.96 32.62
C VAL A 982 -23.59 -1.26 31.62
N ALA A 983 -23.57 -2.45 31.02
CA ALA A 983 -24.59 -2.84 30.06
C ALA A 983 -24.80 -4.35 30.03
N GLN A 984 -26.01 -4.76 29.64
CA GLN A 984 -26.39 -6.15 29.38
C GLN A 984 -27.04 -6.23 28.01
N VAL A 985 -26.53 -7.12 27.17
CA VAL A 985 -26.91 -7.29 25.76
C VAL A 985 -27.50 -8.67 25.57
N ALA A 986 -28.73 -8.75 25.08
CA ALA A 986 -29.41 -10.02 24.84
C ALA A 986 -29.49 -10.35 23.34
N PHE A 987 -29.14 -11.59 23.01
CA PHE A 987 -29.29 -12.21 21.70
C PHE A 987 -30.43 -13.24 21.75
N ASN A 988 -30.65 -13.99 20.67
CA ASN A 988 -31.67 -15.05 20.62
C ASN A 988 -31.35 -16.25 21.51
N ASP A 989 -30.07 -16.56 21.62
CA ASP A 989 -29.54 -17.81 22.17
C ASP A 989 -28.60 -17.58 23.36
N ARG A 990 -28.19 -16.34 23.62
CA ARG A 990 -27.19 -15.99 24.65
C ARG A 990 -27.38 -14.59 25.21
N LEU A 991 -26.77 -14.35 26.37
CA LEU A 991 -26.63 -13.05 27.01
C LEU A 991 -25.15 -12.63 27.01
N MET A 992 -24.88 -11.34 26.94
CA MET A 992 -23.54 -10.77 27.14
C MET A 992 -23.63 -9.62 28.14
N MET A 993 -22.84 -9.66 29.20
CA MET A 993 -22.68 -8.56 30.15
C MET A 993 -21.41 -7.77 29.84
N LEU A 994 -21.46 -6.45 29.97
CA LEU A 994 -20.32 -5.54 29.88
C LEU A 994 -20.07 -4.90 31.25
N ILE A 995 -18.82 -5.00 31.70
CA ILE A 995 -18.35 -4.59 33.02
C ILE A 995 -17.21 -3.59 32.83
N SER A 996 -17.21 -2.50 33.60
CA SER A 996 -16.12 -1.51 33.60
C SER A 996 -16.06 -0.81 34.95
N ARG A 997 -14.86 -0.54 35.46
CA ARG A 997 -14.65 0.22 36.69
C ARG A 997 -14.79 1.74 36.51
N SER A 998 -15.00 2.22 35.29
CA SER A 998 -15.12 3.65 35.00
C SER A 998 -16.51 4.17 35.39
N PRO A 999 -16.64 5.03 36.44
CA PRO A 999 -17.91 5.61 36.80
C PRO A 999 -18.43 6.58 35.73
N GLU A 1000 -17.53 7.29 35.04
CA GLU A 1000 -17.85 8.28 33.99
C GLU A 1000 -18.61 7.66 32.82
N ALA A 1001 -18.32 6.39 32.49
CA ALA A 1001 -18.93 5.72 31.35
C ALA A 1001 -20.43 5.43 31.54
N THR A 1002 -20.92 5.51 32.79
CA THR A 1002 -22.32 5.34 33.18
C THR A 1002 -23.01 6.64 33.61
N ILE A 1003 -22.33 7.80 33.52
CA ILE A 1003 -22.93 9.11 33.83
C ILE A 1003 -23.46 9.70 32.52
N PRO A 1004 -24.79 9.95 32.40
CA PRO A 1004 -25.36 10.58 31.21
C PRO A 1004 -24.68 11.91 30.94
N GLY A 1005 -24.08 12.07 29.76
CA GLY A 1005 -23.32 13.27 29.44
C GLY A 1005 -22.43 13.11 28.20
N PRO A 1006 -21.50 14.06 27.95
CA PRO A 1006 -20.60 14.03 26.81
C PRO A 1006 -19.65 12.82 26.78
N ASN A 1007 -19.36 12.23 27.93
CA ASN A 1007 -18.48 11.05 28.08
C ASN A 1007 -19.26 9.72 28.14
N TRP A 1008 -20.57 9.72 27.87
CA TRP A 1008 -21.40 8.52 27.92
C TRP A 1008 -20.84 7.41 27.04
N HIS A 1009 -20.61 6.21 27.62
CA HIS A 1009 -19.98 5.05 26.98
C HIS A 1009 -18.56 5.26 26.40
N LEU A 1010 -18.00 6.47 26.47
CA LEU A 1010 -16.60 6.76 26.18
C LEU A 1010 -15.79 6.37 27.42
N ASN A 1011 -14.73 5.58 27.23
CA ASN A 1011 -14.03 4.97 28.36
C ASN A 1011 -12.51 5.13 28.25
N SER A 1012 -11.88 5.45 29.39
CA SER A 1012 -10.42 5.46 29.59
C SER A 1012 -9.91 4.21 30.34
N GLN A 1013 -10.81 3.36 30.84
CA GLN A 1013 -10.51 2.13 31.58
C GLN A 1013 -10.88 0.85 30.82
N MET A 1014 -10.47 -0.29 31.36
CA MET A 1014 -10.68 -1.62 30.77
C MET A 1014 -12.16 -2.00 30.72
N VAL A 1015 -12.61 -2.55 29.58
CA VAL A 1015 -13.94 -3.15 29.42
C VAL A 1015 -13.81 -4.66 29.43
N ILE A 1016 -14.68 -5.33 30.17
CA ILE A 1016 -14.71 -6.78 30.32
C ILE A 1016 -16.07 -7.28 29.87
N ARG A 1017 -16.08 -8.44 29.19
CA ARG A 1017 -17.30 -9.13 28.76
C ARG A 1017 -17.41 -10.50 29.41
N SER A 1018 -18.64 -10.94 29.69
CA SER A 1018 -18.96 -12.28 30.18
C SER A 1018 -20.31 -12.75 29.61
N HIS A 1019 -20.45 -14.06 29.40
CA HIS A 1019 -21.66 -14.75 28.95
C HIS A 1019 -22.30 -15.65 30.03
N ALA A 1020 -21.63 -15.85 31.18
CA ALA A 1020 -22.06 -16.76 32.24
C ALA A 1020 -23.18 -16.20 33.15
N PHE A 1021 -23.64 -14.97 32.92
CA PHE A 1021 -24.63 -14.31 33.77
C PHE A 1021 -26.08 -14.59 33.35
N GLU A 1022 -26.97 -14.77 34.33
CA GLU A 1022 -28.41 -14.73 34.12
C GLU A 1022 -28.94 -13.29 33.99
N PRO A 1023 -30.12 -13.07 33.39
CA PRO A 1023 -30.68 -11.73 33.27
C PRO A 1023 -30.92 -11.07 34.64
N ILE A 1024 -30.41 -9.85 34.80
CA ILE A 1024 -30.66 -9.07 36.01
C ILE A 1024 -32.16 -8.79 36.16
N THR A 1025 -32.71 -9.06 37.35
CA THR A 1025 -34.10 -8.74 37.66
C THR A 1025 -34.25 -7.23 37.83
N LEU A 1026 -35.14 -6.64 37.05
CA LEU A 1026 -35.40 -5.20 37.02
C LEU A 1026 -36.86 -4.94 37.41
N SER A 1027 -37.09 -3.96 38.28
CA SER A 1027 -38.43 -3.44 38.55
C SER A 1027 -38.71 -2.25 37.63
N LYS A 1028 -39.97 -2.04 37.24
CA LYS A 1028 -40.35 -0.87 36.44
C LYS A 1028 -40.26 0.37 37.33
N ALA A 1029 -39.58 1.42 36.87
CA ALA A 1029 -39.48 2.66 37.64
C ALA A 1029 -40.88 3.30 37.76
N GLU A 1030 -41.36 3.50 38.99
CA GLU A 1030 -42.54 4.31 39.27
C GLU A 1030 -42.17 5.79 39.14
N LEU A 1031 -42.37 6.36 37.96
CA LEU A 1031 -42.31 7.81 37.76
C LEU A 1031 -43.61 8.40 38.30
N LEU A 1032 -43.52 9.43 39.16
CA LEU A 1032 -44.67 10.19 39.67
C LEU A 1032 -45.62 10.53 38.51
N SER A 1033 -46.79 9.90 38.51
CA SER A 1033 -47.79 9.96 37.44
C SER A 1033 -48.48 11.32 37.30
N ASP A 1034 -48.12 12.32 38.10
CA ASP A 1034 -48.85 13.60 38.19
C ASP A 1034 -48.17 14.79 37.50
N ALA A 1035 -46.98 14.63 36.92
CA ALA A 1035 -46.34 15.69 36.12
C ALA A 1035 -46.91 15.81 34.69
N ALA A 1036 -47.87 14.97 34.29
CA ALA A 1036 -48.58 15.08 33.02
C ALA A 1036 -49.64 16.21 33.00
N GLY A 1037 -49.83 16.93 34.12
CA GLY A 1037 -50.84 17.97 34.29
C GLY A 1037 -50.44 19.40 33.88
N SER A 1038 -49.15 19.75 33.79
CA SER A 1038 -48.74 21.09 33.37
C SER A 1038 -48.56 21.13 31.85
N ARG A 1039 -49.66 21.35 31.12
CA ARG A 1039 -49.67 21.69 29.69
C ARG A 1039 -49.08 23.09 29.43
N GLY A 1040 -47.84 23.36 29.87
CA GLY A 1040 -47.04 24.40 29.24
C GLY A 1040 -46.54 23.85 27.92
N LEU A 1041 -46.89 24.47 26.79
CA LEU A 1041 -46.30 24.13 25.48
C LEU A 1041 -44.78 24.30 25.59
N VAL A 1042 -44.05 23.19 25.72
CA VAL A 1042 -42.59 23.17 25.59
C VAL A 1042 -42.31 23.07 24.10
N ASN A 1043 -41.75 24.12 23.52
CA ASN A 1043 -41.35 24.17 22.12
C ASN A 1043 -39.83 24.04 22.00
N ASP A 1044 -39.40 23.18 21.08
CA ASP A 1044 -38.00 23.01 20.71
C ASP A 1044 -37.72 23.83 19.44
N ILE A 1045 -36.71 24.69 19.48
CA ILE A 1045 -36.36 25.59 18.38
C ILE A 1045 -34.94 25.30 17.91
N GLU A 1046 -34.83 24.72 16.72
CA GLU A 1046 -33.55 24.45 16.06
C GLU A 1046 -32.98 25.73 15.42
N ILE A 1047 -31.78 26.14 15.86
CA ILE A 1047 -31.08 27.33 15.38
C ILE A 1047 -29.80 26.91 14.62
N HIS A 1048 -29.83 27.03 13.30
CA HIS A 1048 -28.68 26.89 12.40
C HIS A 1048 -27.92 28.22 12.27
N LYS A 1049 -28.22 28.98 11.20
CA LYS A 1049 -27.52 30.22 10.80
C LYS A 1049 -28.32 31.49 11.12
N GLN A 1050 -29.51 31.36 11.70
CA GLN A 1050 -30.46 32.47 11.92
C GLN A 1050 -29.87 33.60 12.78
N LEU A 1051 -28.91 33.28 13.66
CA LEU A 1051 -28.26 34.27 14.54
C LEU A 1051 -26.93 34.80 14.00
N ASN A 1052 -26.48 34.36 12.83
CA ASN A 1052 -25.24 34.85 12.21
C ASN A 1052 -25.38 36.32 11.77
N GLY A 1053 -24.27 37.05 11.77
CA GLY A 1053 -24.22 38.47 11.39
C GLY A 1053 -23.65 39.38 12.48
N PRO A 1054 -23.84 40.71 12.41
CA PRO A 1054 -23.20 41.65 13.33
C PRO A 1054 -23.53 41.35 14.80
N VAL A 1055 -22.52 41.42 15.70
CA VAL A 1055 -22.67 41.19 17.15
C VAL A 1055 -23.69 42.15 17.76
N SER A 1056 -23.72 43.41 17.31
CA SER A 1056 -24.65 44.44 17.78
C SER A 1056 -26.13 44.09 17.62
N GLN A 1057 -26.46 43.20 16.68
CA GLN A 1057 -27.82 42.75 16.37
C GLN A 1057 -28.11 41.33 16.87
N PHE A 1058 -27.15 40.67 17.53
CA PHE A 1058 -27.27 39.27 17.97
C PHE A 1058 -28.52 39.03 18.83
N GLY A 1059 -28.71 39.82 19.90
CA GLY A 1059 -29.88 39.68 20.76
C GLY A 1059 -31.21 39.98 20.05
N GLN A 1060 -31.24 40.97 19.14
CA GLN A 1060 -32.45 41.27 18.37
C GLN A 1060 -32.86 40.10 17.48
N ARG A 1061 -31.89 39.45 16.82
CA ARG A 1061 -32.14 38.22 16.04
C ARG A 1061 -32.62 37.08 16.92
N PHE A 1062 -32.01 36.89 18.09
CA PHE A 1062 -32.40 35.83 19.03
C PHE A 1062 -33.86 35.95 19.49
N TRP A 1063 -34.25 37.11 20.01
CA TRP A 1063 -35.64 37.36 20.41
C TRP A 1063 -36.60 37.40 19.22
N GLY A 1064 -36.13 37.77 18.03
CA GLY A 1064 -36.89 37.66 16.78
C GLY A 1064 -37.22 36.22 16.40
N VAL A 1065 -36.27 35.29 16.54
CA VAL A 1065 -36.50 33.85 16.32
C VAL A 1065 -37.51 33.30 17.33
N LEU A 1066 -37.36 33.65 18.62
CA LEU A 1066 -38.28 33.22 19.68
C LEU A 1066 -39.71 33.71 19.46
N THR A 1067 -39.88 35.01 19.19
CA THR A 1067 -41.20 35.62 18.96
C THR A 1067 -41.82 35.20 17.63
N GLY A 1068 -41.02 34.85 16.63
CA GLY A 1068 -41.50 34.26 15.38
C GLY A 1068 -41.95 32.80 15.52
N ALA A 1069 -41.40 32.07 16.50
CA ALA A 1069 -41.78 30.68 16.77
C ALA A 1069 -43.08 30.56 17.59
N GLN A 1070 -43.38 31.53 18.47
CA GLN A 1070 -44.59 31.50 19.31
C GLN A 1070 -45.13 32.91 19.59
N GLU A 1071 -46.38 33.18 19.17
CA GLU A 1071 -47.06 34.47 19.35
C GLU A 1071 -47.21 34.84 20.85
N ASP A 1072 -47.41 33.87 21.73
CA ASP A 1072 -47.56 34.10 23.18
C ASP A 1072 -46.34 34.83 23.79
N ILE A 1073 -45.13 34.50 23.33
CA ILE A 1073 -43.89 35.14 23.79
C ILE A 1073 -43.85 36.61 23.34
N GLN A 1074 -44.34 36.89 22.14
CA GLN A 1074 -44.42 38.25 21.61
C GLN A 1074 -45.41 39.10 22.42
N THR A 1075 -46.57 38.53 22.76
CA THR A 1075 -47.58 39.16 23.62
C THR A 1075 -47.01 39.41 25.02
N LEU A 1076 -46.34 38.41 25.61
CA LEU A 1076 -45.71 38.50 26.93
C LEU A 1076 -44.68 39.64 27.02
N LEU A 1077 -43.82 39.78 26.01
CA LEU A 1077 -42.77 40.81 25.94
C LEU A 1077 -43.32 42.23 25.64
N LYS A 1078 -44.48 42.35 25.00
CA LYS A 1078 -45.11 43.65 24.67
C LYS A 1078 -45.98 44.20 25.78
N GLU A 1079 -46.73 43.33 26.46
CA GLU A 1079 -47.79 43.74 27.39
C GLU A 1079 -47.32 43.81 28.86
N ASN A 1080 -46.18 43.21 29.19
CA ASN A 1080 -45.71 43.10 30.57
C ASN A 1080 -44.30 43.63 30.76
N GLN A 1081 -44.00 44.09 31.98
CA GLN A 1081 -42.65 44.47 32.38
C GLN A 1081 -41.93 43.27 33.01
N VAL A 1082 -40.62 43.17 32.78
CA VAL A 1082 -39.78 42.13 33.38
C VAL A 1082 -39.39 42.56 34.80
N THR A 1083 -39.73 41.73 35.78
CA THR A 1083 -39.44 41.94 37.22
C THR A 1083 -38.21 41.17 37.69
N ARG A 1084 -37.88 40.04 37.06
CA ARG A 1084 -36.68 39.25 37.39
C ARG A 1084 -36.08 38.58 36.16
N ILE A 1085 -34.77 38.65 36.03
CA ILE A 1085 -33.97 37.87 35.08
C ILE A 1085 -33.00 37.03 35.88
N HIS A 1086 -32.97 35.72 35.64
CA HIS A 1086 -32.02 34.81 36.25
C HIS A 1086 -31.40 33.91 35.17
N TYR A 1087 -30.08 34.01 34.99
CA TYR A 1087 -29.33 33.15 34.08
C TYR A 1087 -28.38 32.24 34.87
N SER A 1088 -28.32 30.96 34.52
CA SER A 1088 -27.39 30.00 35.12
C SER A 1088 -26.65 29.25 34.02
N ASP A 1089 -25.31 29.30 34.06
CA ASP A 1089 -24.43 28.62 33.11
C ASP A 1089 -23.04 28.39 33.71
N ARG A 1090 -22.68 27.13 33.94
CA ARG A 1090 -21.39 26.76 34.54
C ARG A 1090 -20.17 26.95 33.61
N TYR A 1091 -20.36 27.35 32.36
CA TYR A 1091 -19.28 27.51 31.37
C TYR A 1091 -19.03 28.97 31.00
N LEU A 1092 -19.65 29.92 31.69
CA LEU A 1092 -19.55 31.35 31.41
C LEU A 1092 -18.28 31.93 32.06
N GLN A 1093 -17.11 31.74 31.42
CA GLN A 1093 -15.80 32.20 31.94
C GLN A 1093 -14.86 32.83 30.87
N ASN A 1094 -15.33 33.09 29.65
CA ASN A 1094 -14.52 33.76 28.61
C ASN A 1094 -15.17 35.05 28.09
N PRO A 1095 -14.36 36.02 27.59
CA PRO A 1095 -14.86 37.31 27.12
C PRO A 1095 -15.95 37.22 26.06
N VAL A 1096 -15.82 36.30 25.10
CA VAL A 1096 -16.80 36.12 24.01
C VAL A 1096 -18.16 35.69 24.55
N ALA A 1097 -18.20 34.74 25.48
CA ALA A 1097 -19.44 34.25 26.07
C ALA A 1097 -20.16 35.36 26.88
N LEU A 1098 -19.42 36.18 27.63
CA LEU A 1098 -19.97 37.35 28.33
C LEU A 1098 -20.52 38.41 27.36
N ALA A 1099 -19.82 38.66 26.25
CA ALA A 1099 -20.26 39.59 25.21
C ALA A 1099 -21.56 39.13 24.53
N LEU A 1100 -21.67 37.84 24.20
CA LEU A 1100 -22.87 37.25 23.60
C LEU A 1100 -24.06 37.26 24.58
N LEU A 1101 -23.86 36.87 25.84
CA LEU A 1101 -24.91 36.94 26.86
C LEU A 1101 -25.37 38.38 27.10
N GLY A 1102 -24.42 39.33 27.19
CA GLY A 1102 -24.75 40.76 27.32
C GLY A 1102 -25.55 41.26 26.12
N GLY A 1103 -25.18 40.83 24.91
CA GLY A 1103 -25.94 41.11 23.68
C GLY A 1103 -27.34 40.50 23.69
N LEU A 1104 -27.51 39.29 24.24
CA LEU A 1104 -28.79 38.58 24.36
C LEU A 1104 -29.73 39.25 25.37
N LEU A 1105 -29.20 39.73 26.50
CA LEU A 1105 -30.00 40.39 27.54
C LEU A 1105 -30.35 41.85 27.21
N LYS A 1106 -29.51 42.54 26.43
CA LYS A 1106 -29.66 43.96 26.10
C LYS A 1106 -31.04 44.37 25.56
N PRO A 1107 -31.72 43.61 24.67
CA PRO A 1107 -33.08 43.93 24.22
C PRO A 1107 -34.14 43.96 25.35
N LEU A 1108 -33.94 43.20 26.44
CA LEU A 1108 -34.88 43.20 27.57
C LEU A 1108 -34.79 44.49 28.40
N LYS A 1109 -33.71 45.27 28.25
CA LYS A 1109 -33.47 46.51 29.00
C LYS A 1109 -34.63 47.49 28.91
N SER A 1110 -35.28 47.63 27.76
CA SER A 1110 -36.37 48.58 27.54
C SER A 1110 -37.68 48.21 28.24
N ILE A 1111 -37.82 46.96 28.68
CA ILE A 1111 -39.03 46.43 29.32
C ILE A 1111 -38.79 46.03 30.79
N LEU A 1112 -37.63 46.33 31.37
CA LEU A 1112 -37.36 46.09 32.79
C LEU A 1112 -38.15 47.05 33.68
N ALA A 1113 -38.81 46.51 34.71
CA ALA A 1113 -39.37 47.31 35.79
C ALA A 1113 -38.26 48.07 36.55
N GLN A 1114 -38.64 49.12 37.29
CA GLN A 1114 -37.68 50.00 37.97
C GLN A 1114 -36.88 49.27 39.08
N ASP A 1115 -37.50 48.27 39.71
CA ASP A 1115 -36.98 47.42 40.78
C ASP A 1115 -36.54 46.02 40.30
N ALA A 1116 -36.52 45.79 38.98
CA ALA A 1116 -36.23 44.47 38.44
C ALA A 1116 -34.81 43.97 38.77
N GLN A 1117 -34.72 42.74 39.25
CA GLN A 1117 -33.46 42.07 39.62
C GLN A 1117 -32.89 41.28 38.44
N VAL A 1118 -31.59 41.43 38.17
CA VAL A 1118 -30.87 40.64 37.16
C VAL A 1118 -29.75 39.89 37.87
N THR A 1119 -29.81 38.56 37.84
CA THR A 1119 -28.85 37.68 38.51
C THR A 1119 -28.27 36.68 37.52
N ILE A 1120 -26.95 36.47 37.58
CA ILE A 1120 -26.22 35.52 36.74
C ILE A 1120 -25.41 34.62 37.66
N ASP A 1121 -25.64 33.32 37.60
CA ASP A 1121 -24.87 32.33 38.36
C ASP A 1121 -23.94 31.55 37.41
N THR A 1122 -22.66 31.46 37.75
CA THR A 1122 -21.64 30.73 36.97
C THR A 1122 -20.65 30.00 37.89
N LEU A 1123 -19.89 29.06 37.32
CA LEU A 1123 -18.78 28.38 37.97
C LEU A 1123 -17.48 29.06 37.54
N PHE A 1124 -16.65 29.45 38.51
CA PHE A 1124 -15.29 29.90 38.21
C PHE A 1124 -14.29 28.75 38.43
N LYS A 1125 -13.54 28.38 37.40
CA LYS A 1125 -12.46 27.38 37.51
C LYS A 1125 -11.13 28.02 37.18
N SER A 1126 -10.26 28.15 38.20
CA SER A 1126 -8.90 28.66 38.00
C SER A 1126 -8.11 27.81 36.99
N LYS A 1127 -7.27 28.47 36.19
CA LYS A 1127 -6.46 27.86 35.12
C LYS A 1127 -4.97 27.93 35.48
N GLU A 1128 -4.18 26.99 34.97
CA GLU A 1128 -2.73 26.95 35.24
C GLU A 1128 -1.92 27.97 34.44
N ARG A 1129 -2.48 28.50 33.33
CA ARG A 1129 -1.81 29.45 32.43
C ARG A 1129 -2.77 30.55 31.98
N PRO A 1130 -2.29 31.79 31.80
CA PRO A 1130 -3.12 32.88 31.28
C PRO A 1130 -3.47 32.65 29.80
N GLY A 1131 -4.70 33.03 29.44
CA GLY A 1131 -5.14 33.05 28.04
C GLY A 1131 -4.42 34.13 27.21
N ASN A 1132 -4.56 34.07 25.89
CA ASN A 1132 -4.07 35.11 24.97
C ASN A 1132 -5.04 35.37 23.79
N LYS A 1133 -6.24 34.78 23.86
CA LYS A 1133 -7.29 34.88 22.84
C LYS A 1133 -8.62 35.19 23.51
N PRO A 1134 -9.53 35.94 22.85
CA PRO A 1134 -10.84 36.28 23.45
C PRO A 1134 -11.73 35.09 23.84
N PHE A 1135 -11.43 33.88 23.34
CA PHE A 1135 -12.16 32.64 23.65
C PHE A 1135 -11.44 31.79 24.71
N HIS A 1136 -10.31 32.23 25.25
CA HIS A 1136 -9.69 31.61 26.42
C HIS A 1136 -10.37 32.12 27.70
N ASP A 1137 -10.34 31.31 28.76
CA ASP A 1137 -10.92 31.66 30.05
C ASP A 1137 -9.98 32.52 30.89
N TRP A 1138 -10.54 33.36 31.77
CA TRP A 1138 -9.73 34.09 32.77
C TRP A 1138 -9.06 33.17 33.78
N MET A 1139 -7.84 33.51 34.18
CA MET A 1139 -7.09 32.81 35.23
C MET A 1139 -7.45 33.29 36.64
N SER A 1140 -7.70 34.60 36.78
CA SER A 1140 -8.01 35.31 38.02
C SER A 1140 -9.52 35.50 38.16
N GLU A 1141 -10.08 35.07 39.29
CA GLU A 1141 -11.51 35.26 39.60
C GLU A 1141 -11.86 36.73 39.77
N ALA A 1142 -10.95 37.51 40.36
CA ALA A 1142 -11.15 38.94 40.58
C ALA A 1142 -11.26 39.71 39.26
N ASP A 1143 -10.39 39.42 38.29
CA ASP A 1143 -10.40 40.11 36.99
C ASP A 1143 -11.64 39.71 36.17
N PHE A 1144 -12.04 38.43 36.25
CA PHE A 1144 -13.29 37.95 35.66
C PHE A 1144 -14.50 38.68 36.25
N GLN A 1145 -14.59 38.74 37.58
CA GLN A 1145 -15.71 39.35 38.29
C GLN A 1145 -15.80 40.85 37.96
N ASP A 1146 -14.67 41.58 38.00
CA ASP A 1146 -14.63 43.01 37.68
C ASP A 1146 -15.03 43.28 36.22
N PHE A 1147 -14.53 42.47 35.28
CA PHE A 1147 -14.95 42.57 33.88
C PHE A 1147 -16.44 42.28 33.72
N ALA A 1148 -16.95 41.20 34.31
CA ALA A 1148 -18.34 40.78 34.17
C ALA A 1148 -19.31 41.82 34.76
N ASP A 1149 -19.04 42.31 35.97
CA ASP A 1149 -19.85 43.32 36.65
C ASP A 1149 -19.94 44.61 35.84
N GLN A 1150 -18.80 45.12 35.36
CA GLN A 1150 -18.78 46.35 34.54
C GLN A 1150 -19.42 46.14 33.16
N TRP A 1151 -19.17 45.00 32.50
CA TRP A 1151 -19.71 44.70 31.17
C TRP A 1151 -21.24 44.54 31.19
N PHE A 1152 -21.79 43.80 32.16
CA PHE A 1152 -23.23 43.64 32.30
C PHE A 1152 -23.89 44.90 32.82
N ALA A 1153 -23.26 45.66 33.72
CA ALA A 1153 -23.78 46.95 34.16
C ALA A 1153 -23.90 47.93 32.98
N ALA A 1154 -22.91 47.98 32.10
CA ALA A 1154 -22.97 48.78 30.88
C ALA A 1154 -24.05 48.27 29.90
N SER A 1155 -24.16 46.96 29.72
CA SER A 1155 -25.12 46.34 28.81
C SER A 1155 -26.58 46.56 29.24
N MET A 1156 -26.87 46.40 30.53
CA MET A 1156 -28.22 46.50 31.10
C MET A 1156 -28.56 47.91 31.61
N GLY A 1157 -27.57 48.79 31.78
CA GLY A 1157 -27.75 50.15 32.32
C GLY A 1157 -28.11 50.19 33.80
N ARG A 1158 -27.85 49.12 34.55
CA ARG A 1158 -28.05 48.97 36.00
C ARG A 1158 -27.13 47.86 36.52
N ALA A 1159 -26.87 47.81 37.82
CA ALA A 1159 -26.08 46.73 38.41
C ALA A 1159 -26.72 45.36 38.16
N VAL A 1160 -25.88 44.38 37.78
CA VAL A 1160 -26.24 42.97 37.60
C VAL A 1160 -25.47 42.19 38.66
N VAL A 1161 -26.13 41.27 39.37
CA VAL A 1161 -25.48 40.44 40.39
C VAL A 1161 -24.92 39.21 39.71
N VAL A 1162 -23.60 39.11 39.59
CA VAL A 1162 -22.91 37.92 39.07
C VAL A 1162 -22.36 37.11 40.24
N ASN A 1163 -22.91 35.92 40.47
CA ASN A 1163 -22.45 35.00 41.52
C ASN A 1163 -21.53 33.93 40.93
N THR A 1164 -20.32 33.79 41.47
CA THR A 1164 -19.41 32.69 41.17
C THR A 1164 -19.50 31.61 42.24
N VAL A 1165 -19.63 30.35 41.83
CA VAL A 1165 -19.45 29.19 42.71
C VAL A 1165 -18.10 28.52 42.44
N GLY A 1166 -17.53 27.86 43.46
CA GLY A 1166 -16.23 27.18 43.36
C GLY A 1166 -16.30 25.68 43.05
N SER A 1167 -17.48 25.07 43.13
CA SER A 1167 -17.70 23.64 42.90
C SER A 1167 -18.75 23.40 41.83
N PRO A 1168 -18.52 22.47 40.88
CA PRO A 1168 -19.54 22.03 39.93
C PRO A 1168 -20.80 21.45 40.59
N ARG A 1169 -20.75 21.09 41.88
CA ARG A 1169 -21.89 20.55 42.62
C ARG A 1169 -22.89 21.62 43.06
N ASP A 1170 -22.44 22.87 43.12
CA ASP A 1170 -23.22 24.00 43.64
C ASP A 1170 -23.98 24.73 42.53
N ILE A 1171 -23.81 24.32 41.27
CA ILE A 1171 -24.49 24.87 40.10
C ILE A 1171 -24.92 23.75 39.15
N PRO A 1172 -26.19 23.73 38.69
CA PRO A 1172 -26.65 22.72 37.75
C PRO A 1172 -25.92 22.75 36.39
N HIS A 1173 -25.84 21.61 35.71
CA HIS A 1173 -25.25 21.51 34.36
C HIS A 1173 -26.09 22.23 33.30
N HIS A 1174 -27.40 22.34 33.48
CA HIS A 1174 -28.30 22.92 32.48
C HIS A 1174 -28.12 24.44 32.35
N ARG A 1175 -28.05 24.91 31.11
CA ARG A 1175 -27.86 26.35 30.79
C ARG A 1175 -29.24 26.98 30.61
N LYS A 1176 -29.62 27.86 31.54
CA LYS A 1176 -31.02 28.29 31.69
C LYS A 1176 -31.13 29.80 31.88
N LEU A 1177 -32.04 30.41 31.12
CA LEU A 1177 -32.50 31.79 31.30
C LEU A 1177 -33.97 31.78 31.75
N MET A 1178 -34.23 32.41 32.88
CA MET A 1178 -35.56 32.63 33.43
C MET A 1178 -35.88 34.13 33.37
N VAL A 1179 -37.01 34.49 32.77
CA VAL A 1179 -37.51 35.86 32.71
C VAL A 1179 -38.89 35.91 33.33
N THR A 1180 -39.04 36.58 34.47
CA THR A 1180 -40.31 36.72 35.20
C THR A 1180 -40.94 38.07 34.90
N PHE A 1181 -42.26 38.08 34.69
CA PHE A 1181 -43.02 39.25 34.27
C PHE A 1181 -43.93 39.77 35.39
N SER A 1182 -44.40 41.02 35.25
CA SER A 1182 -45.25 41.72 36.22
C SER A 1182 -46.62 41.05 36.45
N ASN A 1183 -47.08 40.21 35.54
CA ASN A 1183 -48.33 39.45 35.64
C ASN A 1183 -48.17 38.09 36.35
N GLY A 1184 -46.98 37.77 36.87
CA GLY A 1184 -46.70 36.50 37.54
C GLY A 1184 -46.34 35.34 36.62
N GLN A 1185 -46.41 35.52 35.29
CA GLN A 1185 -45.92 34.52 34.32
C GLN A 1185 -44.39 34.57 34.23
N ALA A 1186 -43.78 33.45 33.86
CA ALA A 1186 -42.35 33.36 33.63
C ALA A 1186 -42.02 32.65 32.30
N LEU A 1187 -41.03 33.15 31.59
CA LEU A 1187 -40.47 32.53 30.40
C LEU A 1187 -39.20 31.76 30.79
N LYS A 1188 -39.22 30.44 30.62
CA LYS A 1188 -38.08 29.54 30.82
C LYS A 1188 -37.47 29.21 29.46
N ILE A 1189 -36.21 29.58 29.26
CA ILE A 1189 -35.42 29.29 28.05
C ILE A 1189 -34.23 28.42 28.47
N ARG A 1190 -34.07 27.26 27.84
CA ARG A 1190 -32.91 26.38 28.05
C ARG A 1190 -32.11 26.27 26.77
N PHE A 1191 -30.80 26.29 26.92
CA PHE A 1191 -29.85 26.19 25.82
C PHE A 1191 -29.15 24.84 25.89
N ASP A 1192 -29.05 24.14 24.76
CA ASP A 1192 -28.19 22.95 24.64
C ASP A 1192 -26.74 23.32 24.99
N GLN A 1193 -26.17 24.31 24.31
CA GLN A 1193 -24.73 24.64 24.43
C GLN A 1193 -24.45 26.03 25.00
N GLY A 1194 -25.49 26.75 25.41
CA GLY A 1194 -25.38 28.13 25.92
C GLY A 1194 -24.71 29.06 24.93
N MET A 1195 -23.92 30.00 25.45
CA MET A 1195 -23.23 30.98 24.61
C MET A 1195 -22.00 30.40 23.87
N GLY A 1196 -21.59 29.16 24.17
CA GLY A 1196 -20.42 28.51 23.57
C GLY A 1196 -20.61 28.04 22.13
N TYR A 1197 -21.86 27.88 21.66
CA TYR A 1197 -22.14 27.46 20.29
C TYR A 1197 -21.76 28.52 19.25
N TRP A 1198 -21.86 29.81 19.61
CA TRP A 1198 -21.53 30.91 18.72
C TRP A 1198 -20.11 31.41 18.97
N ARG A 1199 -19.41 31.74 17.89
CA ARG A 1199 -18.12 32.43 17.93
C ARG A 1199 -18.23 33.81 17.31
N ILE A 1200 -17.38 34.73 17.74
CA ILE A 1200 -17.24 36.05 17.12
C ILE A 1200 -16.01 36.02 16.22
N VAL A 1201 -16.21 36.24 14.92
CA VAL A 1201 -15.12 36.48 13.98
C VAL A 1201 -14.71 37.95 14.12
N PHE A 1202 -13.55 38.15 14.73
CA PHE A 1202 -12.95 39.46 14.91
C PHE A 1202 -12.09 39.87 13.70
N ALA A 1203 -12.00 41.18 13.44
CA ALA A 1203 -11.01 41.75 12.54
C ALA A 1203 -9.59 41.40 13.02
N ARG A 1204 -8.61 41.39 12.10
CA ARG A 1204 -7.23 40.93 12.38
C ARG A 1204 -6.58 41.62 13.60
N ALA A 1205 -6.93 42.89 13.85
CA ALA A 1205 -6.43 43.68 14.97
C ALA A 1205 -6.90 43.21 16.36
N TYR A 1206 -7.99 42.43 16.44
CA TYR A 1206 -8.64 42.03 17.69
C TYR A 1206 -8.66 40.50 17.89
N ARG A 1207 -7.79 39.77 17.17
CA ARG A 1207 -7.67 38.30 17.31
C ARG A 1207 -6.88 37.87 18.54
N ASP A 1208 -6.08 38.77 19.09
CA ASP A 1208 -5.33 38.59 20.33
C ASP A 1208 -6.04 39.35 21.46
N PHE A 1209 -6.03 38.77 22.66
CA PHE A 1209 -6.59 39.38 23.86
C PHE A 1209 -5.63 39.15 25.01
N ASP A 1210 -5.03 40.22 25.52
CA ASP A 1210 -4.08 40.13 26.63
C ASP A 1210 -4.84 40.13 27.96
N PHE A 1211 -4.78 39.02 28.68
CA PHE A 1211 -5.41 38.88 29.99
C PHE A 1211 -4.58 39.53 31.12
N ASN A 1212 -3.38 40.03 30.83
CA ASN A 1212 -2.55 40.76 31.79
C ASN A 1212 -2.78 42.28 31.75
N ASP A 1213 -3.50 42.78 30.75
CA ASP A 1213 -3.90 44.19 30.69
C ASP A 1213 -4.89 44.53 31.81
N ASP A 1214 -4.93 45.79 32.22
CA ASP A 1214 -5.92 46.28 33.18
C ASP A 1214 -7.37 46.03 32.69
N VAL A 1215 -8.29 45.68 33.60
CA VAL A 1215 -9.67 45.32 33.25
C VAL A 1215 -10.37 46.42 32.46
N ALA A 1216 -10.08 47.71 32.75
CA ALA A 1216 -10.65 48.82 31.99
C ALA A 1216 -10.18 48.82 30.52
N PHE A 1217 -8.92 48.43 30.26
CA PHE A 1217 -8.39 48.29 28.91
C PHE A 1217 -8.96 47.07 28.20
N GLN A 1218 -9.09 45.94 28.91
CA GLN A 1218 -9.77 44.73 28.42
C GLN A 1218 -11.22 45.05 27.97
N LEU A 1219 -11.99 45.77 28.80
CA LEU A 1219 -13.36 46.21 28.51
C LEU A 1219 -13.41 47.12 27.27
N GLY A 1220 -12.53 48.12 27.20
CA GLY A 1220 -12.46 49.04 26.07
C GLY A 1220 -12.08 48.35 24.75
N ASN A 1221 -11.16 47.38 24.81
CA ASN A 1221 -10.75 46.59 23.65
C ASN A 1221 -11.88 45.66 23.19
N MET A 1222 -12.53 44.96 24.12
CA MET A 1222 -13.65 44.06 23.80
C MET A 1222 -14.85 44.83 23.22
N ALA A 1223 -15.16 46.01 23.76
CA ALA A 1223 -16.23 46.86 23.25
C ALA A 1223 -15.99 47.27 21.78
N LYS A 1224 -14.76 47.69 21.44
CA LYS A 1224 -14.36 48.01 20.05
C LYS A 1224 -14.41 46.77 19.17
N ALA A 1225 -13.87 45.64 19.64
CA ALA A 1225 -13.87 44.39 18.92
C ALA A 1225 -15.29 43.90 18.58
N CYS A 1226 -16.26 44.10 19.48
CA CYS A 1226 -17.66 43.75 19.25
C CYS A 1226 -18.38 44.65 18.23
N VAL A 1227 -17.92 45.89 18.00
CA VAL A 1227 -18.50 46.78 16.98
C VAL A 1227 -18.24 46.23 15.57
N GLU A 1228 -17.04 45.71 15.34
CA GLU A 1228 -16.61 45.15 14.04
C GLU A 1228 -16.81 43.63 13.94
N GLY A 1229 -17.16 42.97 15.04
CA GLY A 1229 -17.29 41.52 15.12
C GLY A 1229 -18.53 40.97 14.41
N GLN A 1230 -18.37 39.78 13.81
CA GLN A 1230 -19.46 39.02 13.21
C GLN A 1230 -19.69 37.72 13.98
N VAL A 1231 -20.90 37.50 14.46
CA VAL A 1231 -21.31 36.22 15.04
C VAL A 1231 -21.47 35.19 13.94
N VAL A 1232 -20.87 34.02 14.13
CA VAL A 1232 -21.11 32.84 13.31
C VAL A 1232 -21.23 31.63 14.23
N ASN A 1233 -22.01 30.62 13.84
CA ASN A 1233 -21.98 29.32 14.49
C ASN A 1233 -20.57 28.69 14.37
N SER A 1234 -20.17 27.95 15.40
CA SER A 1234 -18.83 27.36 15.53
C SER A 1234 -18.60 26.19 14.56
N GLU A 1235 -19.64 25.44 14.20
CA GLU A 1235 -19.61 24.34 13.21
C GLU A 1235 -20.74 24.46 12.17
N GLU A 1236 -20.44 24.30 10.88
CA GLU A 1236 -21.41 24.52 9.78
C GLU A 1236 -22.45 23.39 9.60
N SER A 1237 -22.33 22.28 10.33
CA SER A 1237 -23.00 21.01 9.99
C SER A 1237 -24.22 20.63 10.86
N TRP A 1238 -24.62 21.42 11.86
CA TRP A 1238 -25.79 21.13 12.71
C TRP A 1238 -26.40 22.39 13.34
N ALA A 1239 -27.60 22.28 13.95
CA ALA A 1239 -28.31 23.34 14.68
C ALA A 1239 -28.09 23.22 16.20
N THR A 1240 -28.13 24.33 16.93
CA THR A 1240 -28.29 24.30 18.41
C THR A 1240 -29.77 24.33 18.76
N ASP A 1241 -30.14 23.54 19.77
CA ASP A 1241 -31.51 23.47 20.25
C ASP A 1241 -31.74 24.46 21.39
N VAL A 1242 -32.86 25.19 21.33
CA VAL A 1242 -33.31 26.12 22.36
C VAL A 1242 -34.73 25.74 22.76
N LEU A 1243 -34.85 25.22 23.97
CA LEU A 1243 -36.13 24.81 24.55
C LEU A 1243 -36.78 25.99 25.25
N VAL A 1244 -38.04 26.25 24.93
CA VAL A 1244 -38.79 27.40 25.46
C VAL A 1244 -40.09 26.95 26.08
N GLN A 1245 -40.36 27.45 27.27
CA GLN A 1245 -41.57 27.15 28.03
C GLN A 1245 -42.11 28.41 28.68
N VAL A 1246 -43.39 28.71 28.42
CA VAL A 1246 -44.14 29.73 29.18
C VAL A 1246 -44.75 29.07 30.41
N ILE A 1247 -44.35 29.52 31.58
CA ILE A 1247 -44.84 29.07 32.87
C ILE A 1247 -45.94 30.05 33.31
N VAL A 1248 -47.14 29.51 33.44
CA VAL A 1248 -48.30 30.21 33.99
C VAL A 1248 -48.35 29.91 35.50
N PRO A 1249 -48.65 30.90 36.35
CA PRO A 1249 -48.67 30.74 37.81
C PRO A 1249 -49.65 29.68 38.32
#